data_AF-A0A8J4UHF4-F1
#
_entry.id   AF-A0A8J4UHF4-F1
#
_cell.length_a   1.000
_cell.length_b   1.000
_cell.length_c   1.000
_cell.angle_alpha   90.00
_cell.angle_beta   90.00
_cell.angle_gamma   90.00
#
_symmetry.space_group_name_H-M   'P 1'
#
loop_
_entity.id
_entity.type
_entity.pdbx_description
1 polymer ?
#
loop_
_entity_poly.entity_id
_entity_poly.type
_entity_poly.pdbx_seq_one_letter_code
_entity_poly.pdbx_strand_id
1 'polypeptide(L)'
;MEMCSLKVLEVEGSPSRSLLRLMGDRGCTVGDLVEFLKMMGHTEAIQCLKSGIQILIQPQSVSVIVGHTVRLSCYAAASSSTIQYQWFKAKEEVSGCSSSDLVLSPVQLRDTGFYICRVNCGDAFEFSHWVQVDVLDVMPTYGMMSMSEGRLRVVIQPKPQSLLVGDALYLECGAVGKPLPCYQWYRNGAPLKNATKRRLSIPYLMLEHQGRYRCEISCNNERTWSNEVDIHIDDFIAFGQYNSLEKPYATDKVALLIGNMSYQNHPRLKAPMVDVYDLTNLLRQLNFKVVSLLDLTESEMRNAVEEFLSLLHKGVYGLLYYAGHGYENFGNSFMVPVDAPNPYRSANCLCVQSILKLMQEKETGLNVFLLDMCRKRNVHDKDMPNVTLKVTANIVFGYATCQDAEAFELSSNGFTNGVFIKFLKERLLEDEKITVLLDSVAEDMGQFDPTKGKQALEIRSSLSERRSLTDPILPGECSDVVQAHSLLWATAHELPESMTLDFECGVQLKLGFAAEFSNVLVIYTNIVKKPEEMSSCQAHLINLSDLDPKMMNKETPEETGSYLLTGSFPQHCLYTRLSSLQKLKENLVFTVCLQAEFKSLDEQVQWTKEVDIGKPLIAKLDLHRPTRRNSCQQTCLMPHSPSTSPSPSPGAERMLFHGIPCHHPQSSSSFLHVCEPLHGAAGVYGDSLHDDYECLYENNLYSPCMPLPSVPIETTEDIEDMQNSFNIKAIDLGNYSCVFTYLEMEEQVKFILKAPAIKDKRDRPIVSYVGDSVVLECHMKLIPNTWVWYKTNGTEKELINATADPTHYKILVDKNITKLTVMNLNEEDSGKYTCSAVFDIKPTESHLELKVLSFTEPLKPFIAIAIEVVVLVTLILLYEKYSKKHKSDTGTTENGLYENAP
;
A
#
# COMPACT_ATOMS: atom_id res chain seq x y z
N MET A 1 48.43 -58.75 47.64
CA MET A 1 48.28 -57.65 46.66
C MET A 1 49.26 -57.89 45.53
N GLU A 2 49.00 -58.93 44.73
CA GLU A 2 49.81 -59.25 43.55
C GLU A 2 48.88 -59.33 42.35
N MET A 3 49.36 -58.90 41.18
CA MET A 3 48.64 -58.85 39.91
C MET A 3 47.49 -57.83 39.79
N CYS A 4 47.77 -56.55 40.05
CA CYS A 4 47.14 -55.52 39.21
C CYS A 4 47.77 -55.60 37.81
N SER A 5 46.97 -55.88 36.78
CA SER A 5 47.47 -56.02 35.41
C SER A 5 47.95 -54.66 34.88
N LEU A 6 49.20 -54.63 34.36
CA LEU A 6 49.78 -53.44 33.72
C LEU A 6 49.00 -52.94 32.49
N LYS A 7 48.02 -53.73 31.98
CA LYS A 7 47.10 -53.30 30.93
C LYS A 7 46.35 -52.00 31.25
N VAL A 8 46.11 -51.67 32.52
CA VAL A 8 45.44 -50.40 32.91
C VAL A 8 46.21 -49.15 32.43
N LEU A 9 47.50 -49.28 32.10
CA LEU A 9 48.34 -48.21 31.54
C LEU A 9 48.29 -48.13 30.01
N GLU A 10 47.65 -49.08 29.32
CA GLU A 10 47.39 -49.03 27.88
C GLU A 10 46.16 -48.15 27.59
N VAL A 11 46.14 -47.45 26.45
CA VAL A 11 45.10 -46.46 26.11
C VAL A 11 43.67 -47.03 26.12
N GLU A 12 43.53 -48.33 25.82
CA GLU A 12 42.27 -49.09 25.84
C GLU A 12 42.03 -49.93 27.13
N GLY A 13 43.00 -50.00 28.04
CA GLY A 13 42.94 -50.93 29.18
C GLY A 13 42.28 -50.38 30.46
N SER A 14 41.80 -49.14 30.44
CA SER A 14 41.04 -48.55 31.56
C SER A 14 39.65 -49.19 31.67
N PRO A 15 39.29 -49.85 32.80
CA PRO A 15 37.99 -50.51 32.96
C PRO A 15 36.81 -49.54 32.79
N SER A 16 36.96 -48.29 33.27
CA SER A 16 35.97 -47.24 33.12
C SER A 16 35.78 -46.82 31.66
N ARG A 17 36.85 -46.79 30.86
CA ARG A 17 36.78 -46.44 29.43
C ARG A 17 36.14 -47.55 28.61
N SER A 18 36.46 -48.81 28.93
CA SER A 18 35.81 -49.99 28.34
C SER A 18 34.33 -50.06 28.68
N LEU A 19 33.94 -49.71 29.92
CA LEU A 19 32.53 -49.61 30.33
C LEU A 19 31.79 -48.52 29.54
N LEU A 20 32.35 -47.32 29.44
CA LEU A 20 31.76 -46.22 28.66
C LEU A 20 31.61 -46.56 27.17
N ARG A 21 32.59 -47.25 26.59
CA ARG A 21 32.49 -47.78 25.21
C ARG A 21 31.37 -48.80 25.08
N LEU A 22 31.26 -49.76 26.00
CA LEU A 22 30.19 -50.77 26.03
C LEU A 22 28.79 -50.16 26.22
N MET A 23 28.69 -49.02 26.91
CA MET A 23 27.46 -48.23 27.03
C MET A 23 27.13 -47.52 25.71
N GLY A 24 28.11 -46.90 25.05
CA GLY A 24 27.94 -46.29 23.73
C GLY A 24 27.58 -47.29 22.63
N ASP A 25 28.25 -48.44 22.58
CA ASP A 25 27.97 -49.56 21.66
C ASP A 25 26.56 -50.17 21.88
N ARG A 26 25.91 -49.86 23.00
CA ARG A 26 24.53 -50.26 23.34
C ARG A 26 23.53 -49.11 23.26
N GLY A 27 23.93 -47.94 22.78
CA GLY A 27 23.06 -46.77 22.61
C GLY A 27 22.68 -46.07 23.92
N CYS A 28 23.34 -46.36 25.04
CA CYS A 28 23.08 -45.67 26.31
C CYS A 28 23.59 -44.22 26.26
N THR A 29 22.75 -43.28 26.68
CA THR A 29 23.04 -41.85 26.70
C THR A 29 23.81 -41.44 27.97
N VAL A 30 24.35 -40.22 27.97
CA VAL A 30 24.92 -39.59 29.17
C VAL A 30 23.84 -39.37 30.25
N GLY A 31 22.57 -39.22 29.85
CA GLY A 31 21.43 -39.15 30.77
C GLY A 31 21.26 -40.45 31.56
N ASP A 32 21.30 -41.60 30.87
CA ASP A 32 21.22 -42.92 31.49
C ASP A 32 22.39 -43.16 32.45
N LEU A 33 23.62 -42.77 32.05
CA LEU A 33 24.79 -42.84 32.93
C LEU A 33 24.63 -41.99 34.20
N VAL A 34 24.08 -40.78 34.09
CA VAL A 34 23.77 -39.93 35.24
C VAL A 34 22.70 -40.56 36.13
N GLU A 35 21.71 -41.25 35.55
CA GLU A 35 20.68 -41.97 36.32
C GLU A 35 21.25 -43.20 37.04
N PHE A 36 22.09 -44.02 36.38
CA PHE A 36 22.81 -45.11 37.02
C PHE A 36 23.72 -44.63 38.16
N LEU A 37 24.46 -43.53 37.98
CA LEU A 37 25.30 -42.97 39.04
C LEU A 37 24.48 -42.40 40.20
N LYS A 38 23.26 -41.88 39.95
CA LYS A 38 22.32 -41.46 41.01
C LYS A 38 21.81 -42.67 41.80
N MET A 39 21.40 -43.73 41.09
CA MET A 39 20.94 -44.99 41.67
C MET A 39 22.01 -45.65 42.55
N MET A 40 23.28 -45.54 42.15
CA MET A 40 24.43 -46.05 42.94
C MET A 40 24.93 -45.06 44.01
N GLY A 41 24.32 -43.88 44.17
CA GLY A 41 24.71 -42.90 45.18
C GLY A 41 26.05 -42.19 44.96
N HIS A 42 26.65 -42.29 43.77
CA HIS A 42 27.95 -41.70 43.45
C HIS A 42 27.85 -40.21 43.07
N THR A 43 27.45 -39.37 44.04
CA THR A 43 27.22 -37.93 43.87
C THR A 43 28.44 -37.17 43.36
N GLU A 44 29.65 -37.51 43.80
CA GLU A 44 30.89 -36.87 43.34
C GLU A 44 31.15 -37.13 41.83
N ALA A 45 30.89 -38.35 41.35
CA ALA A 45 31.01 -38.68 39.93
C ALA A 45 29.96 -37.95 39.07
N ILE A 46 28.74 -37.76 39.60
CA ILE A 46 27.71 -36.92 38.98
C ILE A 46 28.16 -35.45 38.94
N GLN A 47 28.92 -35.00 39.94
CA GLN A 47 29.44 -33.64 40.00
C GLN A 47 30.55 -33.40 38.96
N CYS A 48 31.38 -34.41 38.69
CA CYS A 48 32.30 -34.43 37.55
C CYS A 48 31.57 -34.44 36.18
N LEU A 49 30.34 -34.97 36.12
CA LEU A 49 29.45 -34.88 34.95
C LEU A 49 28.62 -33.58 34.92
N LYS A 50 28.75 -32.71 35.93
CA LYS A 50 28.09 -31.40 36.06
C LYS A 50 29.10 -30.23 36.09
N SER A 51 30.29 -30.39 35.52
CA SER A 51 31.30 -29.33 35.44
C SER A 51 31.00 -28.35 34.29
N GLY A 52 30.14 -27.38 34.55
CA GLY A 52 29.84 -26.26 33.64
C GLY A 52 30.57 -24.97 34.02
N ILE A 53 30.75 -24.07 33.04
CA ILE A 53 31.17 -22.68 33.27
C ILE A 53 29.97 -21.91 33.85
N GLN A 54 30.17 -21.11 34.89
CA GLN A 54 29.10 -20.29 35.46
C GLN A 54 29.47 -18.80 35.39
N ILE A 55 28.70 -18.03 34.60
CA ILE A 55 28.82 -16.57 34.55
C ILE A 55 28.16 -15.98 35.81
N LEU A 56 28.97 -15.34 36.65
CA LEU A 56 28.59 -14.76 37.94
C LEU A 56 28.15 -13.30 37.80
N ILE A 57 28.79 -12.55 36.90
CA ILE A 57 28.43 -11.16 36.58
C ILE A 57 28.13 -11.11 35.09
N GLN A 58 26.86 -10.90 34.76
CA GLN A 58 26.42 -10.59 33.41
C GLN A 58 26.72 -9.11 33.10
N PRO A 59 27.11 -8.77 31.87
CA PRO A 59 27.21 -7.37 31.46
C PRO A 59 25.84 -6.70 31.48
N GLN A 60 25.83 -5.37 31.42
CA GLN A 60 24.61 -4.55 31.40
C GLN A 60 24.67 -3.59 30.22
N SER A 61 23.54 -3.45 29.51
CA SER A 61 23.35 -2.44 28.46
C SER A 61 23.54 -1.03 29.02
N VAL A 62 23.94 -0.07 28.19
CA VAL A 62 24.31 1.28 28.64
C VAL A 62 24.04 2.31 27.54
N SER A 63 23.52 3.49 27.92
CA SER A 63 23.49 4.67 27.04
C SER A 63 24.49 5.72 27.54
N VAL A 64 25.29 6.24 26.62
CA VAL A 64 26.48 7.07 26.90
C VAL A 64 26.64 8.17 25.83
N ILE A 65 27.37 9.26 26.12
CA ILE A 65 27.69 10.28 25.11
C ILE A 65 29.05 9.98 24.45
N VAL A 66 29.18 10.28 23.16
CA VAL A 66 30.46 10.26 22.41
C VAL A 66 31.61 10.89 23.23
N GLY A 67 32.80 10.30 23.16
CA GLY A 67 33.99 10.79 23.85
C GLY A 67 34.20 10.24 25.27
N HIS A 68 33.19 9.64 25.89
CA HIS A 68 33.28 9.04 27.23
C HIS A 68 33.83 7.61 27.20
N THR A 69 34.04 7.03 28.37
CA THR A 69 34.44 5.62 28.54
C THR A 69 33.23 4.75 28.84
N VAL A 70 33.14 3.59 28.19
CA VAL A 70 32.21 2.51 28.56
C VAL A 70 33.01 1.32 29.07
N ARG A 71 32.53 0.70 30.15
CA ARG A 71 32.98 -0.62 30.62
C ARG A 71 31.81 -1.60 30.69
N LEU A 72 31.90 -2.66 29.87
CA LEU A 72 31.08 -3.86 29.98
C LEU A 72 31.88 -4.93 30.72
N SER A 73 31.25 -5.62 31.66
CA SER A 73 31.91 -6.55 32.57
C SER A 73 31.22 -7.91 32.53
N CYS A 74 31.97 -8.96 32.19
CA CYS A 74 31.54 -10.34 32.22
C CYS A 74 32.51 -11.13 33.10
N TYR A 75 32.07 -11.61 34.26
CA TYR A 75 32.92 -12.43 35.16
C TYR A 75 32.31 -13.81 35.35
N ALA A 76 33.14 -14.84 35.27
CA ALA A 76 32.72 -16.23 35.42
C ALA A 76 33.63 -17.00 36.38
N ALA A 77 33.11 -18.12 36.89
CA ALA A 77 33.85 -19.12 37.64
C ALA A 77 33.69 -20.50 36.97
N ALA A 78 34.72 -21.33 37.09
CA ALA A 78 34.74 -22.70 36.59
C ALA A 78 35.53 -23.60 37.54
N SER A 79 35.24 -24.90 37.51
CA SER A 79 35.74 -25.86 38.51
C SER A 79 37.17 -26.35 38.27
N SER A 80 37.78 -26.05 37.11
CA SER A 80 39.16 -26.41 36.78
C SER A 80 39.70 -25.61 35.60
N SER A 81 41.00 -25.30 35.59
CA SER A 81 41.77 -24.62 34.52
C SER A 81 41.51 -23.12 34.28
N THR A 82 42.38 -22.50 33.46
CA THR A 82 42.43 -21.06 33.21
C THR A 82 41.26 -20.59 32.35
N ILE A 83 40.45 -19.68 32.89
CA ILE A 83 39.35 -19.04 32.15
C ILE A 83 39.91 -18.04 31.13
N GLN A 84 39.37 -18.07 29.91
CA GLN A 84 39.65 -17.09 28.86
C GLN A 84 38.34 -16.40 28.45
N TYR A 85 38.40 -15.12 28.13
CA TYR A 85 37.27 -14.34 27.64
C TYR A 85 37.50 -13.97 26.18
N GLN A 86 36.42 -13.83 25.41
CA GLN A 86 36.44 -13.21 24.09
C GLN A 86 35.15 -12.43 23.87
N TRP A 87 35.26 -11.16 23.48
CA TRP A 87 34.11 -10.31 23.17
C TRP A 87 33.76 -10.33 21.69
N PHE A 88 32.48 -10.22 21.40
CA PHE A 88 31.91 -10.15 20.06
C PHE A 88 31.02 -8.90 19.96
N LYS A 89 31.04 -8.25 18.79
CA LYS A 89 30.08 -7.21 18.41
C LYS A 89 29.28 -7.74 17.23
N ALA A 90 27.97 -7.93 17.41
CA ALA A 90 27.15 -8.73 16.49
C ALA A 90 27.84 -10.08 16.16
N LYS A 91 28.27 -10.29 14.91
CA LYS A 91 28.93 -11.53 14.46
C LYS A 91 30.46 -11.48 14.43
N GLU A 92 31.09 -10.34 14.74
CA GLU A 92 32.53 -10.13 14.62
C GLU A 92 33.26 -10.20 15.98
N GLU A 93 34.42 -10.84 16.03
CA GLU A 93 35.28 -10.83 17.22
C GLU A 93 35.91 -9.45 17.43
N VAL A 94 35.77 -8.90 18.65
CA VAL A 94 36.44 -7.65 19.03
C VAL A 94 37.91 -7.96 19.30
N SER A 95 38.77 -7.55 18.37
CA SER A 95 40.20 -7.88 18.39
C SER A 95 40.91 -7.34 19.63
N GLY A 96 41.78 -8.16 20.22
CA GLY A 96 42.56 -7.83 21.41
C GLY A 96 41.79 -7.79 22.74
N CYS A 97 40.47 -8.06 22.73
CA CYS A 97 39.63 -7.96 23.93
C CYS A 97 39.41 -9.32 24.60
N SER A 98 40.46 -9.86 25.22
CA SER A 98 40.47 -11.16 25.91
C SER A 98 40.29 -11.11 27.44
N SER A 99 39.85 -9.96 27.96
CA SER A 99 39.60 -9.71 29.38
C SER A 99 38.12 -9.87 29.75
N SER A 100 37.85 -10.07 31.04
CA SER A 100 36.49 -10.01 31.61
C SER A 100 35.83 -8.65 31.42
N ASP A 101 36.63 -7.58 31.37
CA ASP A 101 36.16 -6.22 31.08
C ASP A 101 36.47 -5.82 29.63
N LEU A 102 35.43 -5.45 28.87
CA LEU A 102 35.55 -4.73 27.59
C LEU A 102 35.44 -3.23 27.86
N VAL A 103 36.51 -2.48 27.54
CA VAL A 103 36.60 -1.03 27.75
C VAL A 103 36.65 -0.32 26.40
N LEU A 104 35.65 0.53 26.13
CA LEU A 104 35.58 1.37 24.93
C LEU A 104 35.89 2.82 25.35
N SER A 105 37.02 3.37 24.89
CA SER A 105 37.50 4.69 25.31
C SER A 105 38.42 5.32 24.27
N PRO A 106 38.12 6.51 23.72
CA PRO A 106 36.84 7.23 23.81
C PRO A 106 35.78 6.59 22.91
N VAL A 107 34.59 6.31 23.45
CA VAL A 107 33.46 5.73 22.70
C VAL A 107 33.03 6.64 21.54
N GLN A 108 32.71 6.04 20.40
CA GLN A 108 32.31 6.70 19.16
C GLN A 108 30.93 6.18 18.70
N LEU A 109 30.24 6.94 17.84
CA LEU A 109 28.96 6.50 17.24
C LEU A 109 29.01 5.09 16.62
N ARG A 110 30.13 4.73 15.99
CA ARG A 110 30.39 3.40 15.40
C ARG A 110 30.45 2.25 16.42
N ASP A 111 30.59 2.55 17.71
CA ASP A 111 30.62 1.55 18.77
C ASP A 111 29.20 1.20 19.28
N THR A 112 28.17 1.87 18.77
CA THR A 112 26.76 1.48 18.96
C THR A 112 26.51 0.06 18.46
N GLY A 113 25.76 -0.74 19.22
CA GLY A 113 25.32 -2.07 18.80
C GLY A 113 25.22 -3.08 19.95
N PHE A 114 25.01 -4.34 19.58
CA PHE A 114 24.91 -5.46 20.52
C PHE A 114 26.24 -6.16 20.73
N TYR A 115 26.55 -6.45 21.98
CA TYR A 115 27.76 -7.11 22.44
C TYR A 115 27.43 -8.35 23.26
N ILE A 116 28.27 -9.37 23.13
CA ILE A 116 28.21 -10.62 23.91
C ILE A 116 29.63 -11.07 24.25
N CYS A 117 29.79 -11.70 25.42
CA CYS A 117 31.06 -12.26 25.87
C CYS A 117 30.98 -13.78 25.85
N ARG A 118 31.93 -14.44 25.18
CA ARG A 118 32.18 -15.88 25.30
C ARG A 118 33.21 -16.10 26.40
N VAL A 119 32.90 -17.00 27.32
CA VAL A 119 33.80 -17.48 28.35
C VAL A 119 34.22 -18.90 27.99
N ASN A 120 35.51 -19.15 27.83
CA ASN A 120 36.10 -20.45 27.52
C ASN A 120 36.81 -21.03 28.75
N CYS A 121 36.74 -22.34 28.92
CA CYS A 121 37.42 -23.08 29.99
C CYS A 121 37.80 -24.48 29.49
N GLY A 122 39.01 -24.63 28.96
CA GLY A 122 39.38 -25.81 28.18
C GLY A 122 38.55 -25.90 26.90
N ASP A 123 37.99 -27.08 26.62
CA ASP A 123 37.12 -27.32 25.45
C ASP A 123 35.66 -26.86 25.67
N ALA A 124 35.30 -26.45 26.89
CA ALA A 124 33.96 -25.92 27.19
C ALA A 124 33.90 -24.41 26.96
N PHE A 125 32.74 -23.91 26.54
CA PHE A 125 32.44 -22.48 26.47
C PHE A 125 31.01 -22.18 26.92
N GLU A 126 30.77 -20.94 27.36
CA GLU A 126 29.47 -20.41 27.73
C GLU A 126 29.36 -18.94 27.28
N PHE A 127 28.15 -18.47 26.96
CA PHE A 127 27.93 -17.10 26.49
C PHE A 127 27.19 -16.25 27.53
N SER A 128 27.57 -14.97 27.63
CA SER A 128 26.83 -13.98 28.41
C SER A 128 25.48 -13.67 27.77
N HIS A 129 24.63 -12.95 28.49
CA HIS A 129 23.50 -12.28 27.85
C HIS A 129 24.00 -11.22 26.86
N TRP A 130 23.20 -10.97 25.81
CA TRP A 130 23.38 -9.83 24.92
C TRP A 130 23.16 -8.51 25.65
N VAL A 131 24.00 -7.52 25.37
CA VAL A 131 23.86 -6.15 25.89
C VAL A 131 23.99 -5.13 24.78
N GLN A 132 23.23 -4.05 24.91
CA GLN A 132 23.23 -2.95 23.95
C GLN A 132 24.09 -1.79 24.47
N VAL A 133 24.99 -1.29 23.62
CA VAL A 133 25.64 0.01 23.80
C VAL A 133 24.93 1.00 22.87
N ASP A 134 24.32 2.03 23.44
CA ASP A 134 23.70 3.16 22.74
C ASP A 134 24.58 4.40 22.91
N VAL A 135 25.02 5.00 21.80
CA VAL A 135 25.94 6.15 21.83
C VAL A 135 25.22 7.40 21.31
N LEU A 136 25.03 8.36 22.21
CA LEU A 136 24.39 9.64 21.95
C LEU A 136 25.42 10.67 21.46
N ASP A 137 25.19 11.22 20.27
CA ASP A 137 25.94 12.37 19.78
C ASP A 137 25.29 13.66 20.28
N VAL A 138 25.99 14.37 21.18
CA VAL A 138 25.53 15.59 21.83
C VAL A 138 26.68 16.58 21.88
N MET A 139 26.45 17.79 21.37
CA MET A 139 27.46 18.85 21.38
C MET A 139 27.89 19.18 22.83
N PRO A 140 29.19 19.23 23.14
CA PRO A 140 29.66 19.42 24.50
C PRO A 140 29.38 20.83 25.01
N THR A 141 28.30 21.00 25.78
CA THR A 141 28.07 22.22 26.55
C THR A 141 29.14 22.37 27.63
N TYR A 142 29.88 23.48 27.59
CA TYR A 142 30.89 23.87 28.57
C TYR A 142 30.34 23.77 30.01
N GLY A 143 30.86 22.80 30.78
CA GLY A 143 30.42 22.52 32.16
C GLY A 143 30.21 21.03 32.46
N MET A 144 30.07 20.17 31.45
CA MET A 144 29.85 18.72 31.62
C MET A 144 31.15 17.93 31.85
N MET A 145 32.01 18.39 32.76
CA MET A 145 33.38 17.87 32.97
C MET A 145 33.55 16.91 34.17
N SER A 146 32.47 16.47 34.80
CA SER A 146 32.51 15.39 35.80
C SER A 146 31.23 14.56 35.70
N MET A 147 31.32 13.42 35.02
CA MET A 147 30.23 12.44 34.91
C MET A 147 30.50 11.30 35.87
N SER A 148 29.64 11.14 36.88
CA SER A 148 29.57 9.91 37.67
C SER A 148 29.05 8.78 36.78
N GLU A 149 29.86 7.76 36.54
CA GLU A 149 29.49 6.63 35.68
C GLU A 149 28.16 5.98 36.09
N GLY A 150 27.24 5.80 35.14
CA GLY A 150 26.03 5.00 35.28
C GLY A 150 24.74 5.71 35.76
N ARG A 151 24.81 6.92 36.31
CA ARG A 151 23.60 7.60 36.83
C ARG A 151 22.67 8.11 35.72
N LEU A 152 21.36 8.01 35.93
CA LEU A 152 20.34 8.45 34.96
C LEU A 152 20.36 9.98 34.78
N ARG A 153 20.53 10.45 33.54
CA ARG A 153 20.48 11.89 33.23
C ARG A 153 19.99 12.16 31.81
N VAL A 154 19.00 13.04 31.67
CA VAL A 154 18.53 13.55 30.37
C VAL A 154 19.58 14.48 29.76
N VAL A 155 19.90 14.26 28.49
CA VAL A 155 20.94 14.98 27.72
C VAL A 155 20.45 15.47 26.36
N ILE A 156 19.39 14.87 25.81
CA ILE A 156 18.63 15.39 24.66
C ILE A 156 17.22 15.70 25.16
N GLN A 157 16.78 16.94 24.93
CA GLN A 157 15.49 17.48 25.37
C GLN A 157 14.59 17.73 24.15
N PRO A 158 13.28 17.43 24.20
CA PRO A 158 12.33 17.80 23.16
C PRO A 158 12.29 19.32 22.94
N LYS A 159 11.91 19.72 21.72
CA LYS A 159 11.79 21.12 21.30
C LYS A 159 10.33 21.42 20.92
N PRO A 160 9.80 22.61 21.28
CA PRO A 160 8.47 23.03 20.84
C PRO A 160 8.44 23.21 19.32
N GLN A 161 7.29 22.95 18.71
CA GLN A 161 7.07 23.06 17.27
C GLN A 161 5.67 23.64 17.02
N SER A 162 5.58 24.56 16.06
CA SER A 162 4.33 25.01 15.45
C SER A 162 4.22 24.34 14.10
N LEU A 163 3.18 23.54 13.90
CA LEU A 163 2.98 22.67 12.74
C LEU A 163 1.55 22.80 12.23
N LEU A 164 1.30 22.42 10.99
CA LEU A 164 -0.04 22.39 10.41
C LEU A 164 -0.69 21.01 10.57
N VAL A 165 -2.02 20.95 10.46
CA VAL A 165 -2.74 19.68 10.33
C VAL A 165 -2.21 18.93 9.11
N GLY A 166 -1.87 17.65 9.29
CA GLY A 166 -1.23 16.80 8.27
C GLY A 166 0.31 16.79 8.26
N ASP A 167 0.99 17.72 8.95
CA ASP A 167 2.45 17.66 9.11
C ASP A 167 2.89 16.46 9.97
N ALA A 168 4.16 16.08 9.85
CA ALA A 168 4.76 15.04 10.69
C ALA A 168 5.47 15.66 11.91
N LEU A 169 5.01 15.32 13.13
CA LEU A 169 5.67 15.72 14.38
C LEU A 169 6.81 14.76 14.71
N TYR A 170 8.00 15.31 14.96
CA TYR A 170 9.15 14.57 15.47
C TYR A 170 9.62 15.16 16.81
N LEU A 171 9.40 14.42 17.89
CA LEU A 171 9.93 14.74 19.21
C LEU A 171 10.98 13.72 19.63
N GLU A 172 12.09 14.19 20.19
CA GLU A 172 13.17 13.33 20.67
C GLU A 172 13.58 13.68 22.09
N CYS A 173 13.75 12.66 22.91
CA CYS A 173 14.27 12.73 24.26
C CYS A 173 15.34 11.63 24.41
N GLY A 174 16.46 11.95 25.05
CA GLY A 174 17.59 11.03 25.17
C GLY A 174 18.30 11.21 26.50
N ALA A 175 18.66 10.11 27.14
CA ALA A 175 19.29 10.08 28.45
C ALA A 175 20.44 9.08 28.50
N VAL A 176 21.46 9.39 29.30
CA VAL A 176 22.52 8.44 29.67
C VAL A 176 22.10 7.65 30.91
N GLY A 177 22.56 6.41 31.03
CA GLY A 177 22.26 5.53 32.18
C GLY A 177 22.72 4.09 31.99
N LYS A 178 22.82 3.34 33.10
CA LYS A 178 23.16 1.91 33.14
C LYS A 178 22.25 1.19 34.16
N PRO A 179 21.35 0.27 33.76
CA PRO A 179 21.12 -0.27 32.41
C PRO A 179 20.55 0.78 31.43
N LEU A 180 20.31 0.35 30.18
CA LEU A 180 19.75 1.20 29.13
C LEU A 180 18.45 1.90 29.61
N PRO A 181 18.33 3.24 29.49
CA PRO A 181 17.12 3.95 29.92
C PRO A 181 15.87 3.58 29.11
N CYS A 182 14.75 3.38 29.81
CA CYS A 182 13.43 3.22 29.19
C CYS A 182 12.73 4.58 29.08
N TYR A 183 11.89 4.77 28.06
CA TYR A 183 11.18 6.02 27.77
C TYR A 183 9.67 5.77 27.77
N GLN A 184 8.89 6.78 28.15
CA GLN A 184 7.43 6.82 27.97
C GLN A 184 7.00 8.26 27.71
N TRP A 185 6.36 8.51 26.56
CA TRP A 185 5.83 9.84 26.24
C TRP A 185 4.47 10.08 26.87
N TYR A 186 4.23 11.33 27.28
CA TYR A 186 2.99 11.83 27.83
C TYR A 186 2.51 13.05 27.04
N ARG A 187 1.21 13.15 26.80
CA ARG A 187 0.51 14.30 26.22
C ARG A 187 -0.51 14.82 27.22
N ASN A 188 -0.44 16.10 27.57
CA ASN A 188 -1.34 16.73 28.55
C ASN A 188 -1.41 15.99 29.90
N GLY A 189 -0.31 15.35 30.32
CA GLY A 189 -0.21 14.56 31.54
C GLY A 189 -0.69 13.11 31.44
N ALA A 190 -1.28 12.67 30.31
CA ALA A 190 -1.68 11.28 30.08
C ALA A 190 -0.64 10.51 29.25
N PRO A 191 -0.34 9.23 29.56
CA PRO A 191 0.64 8.44 28.80
C PRO A 191 0.10 8.08 27.41
N LEU A 192 0.95 8.24 26.39
CA LEU A 192 0.64 7.85 25.02
C LEU A 192 0.90 6.35 24.83
N LYS A 193 -0.11 5.61 24.34
CA LYS A 193 0.01 4.17 24.05
C LYS A 193 1.13 3.92 23.03
N ASN A 194 1.91 2.87 23.25
CA ASN A 194 3.03 2.42 22.40
C ASN A 194 4.15 3.45 22.15
N ALA A 195 4.13 4.61 22.81
CA ALA A 195 5.13 5.65 22.69
C ALA A 195 6.29 5.46 23.69
N THR A 196 7.00 4.34 23.56
CA THR A 196 8.06 3.90 24.48
C THR A 196 9.48 4.07 23.94
N LYS A 197 9.63 4.62 22.72
CA LYS A 197 10.92 4.87 22.05
C LYS A 197 11.46 6.28 22.37
N ARG A 198 12.78 6.46 22.29
CA ARG A 198 13.48 7.77 22.45
C ARG A 198 12.94 8.88 21.55
N ARG A 199 12.40 8.50 20.38
CA ARG A 199 11.77 9.40 19.42
C ARG A 199 10.28 9.07 19.30
N LEU A 200 9.43 10.07 19.51
CA LEU A 200 8.02 10.06 19.17
C LEU A 200 7.87 10.64 17.76
N SER A 201 7.20 9.88 16.88
CA SER A 201 6.85 10.28 15.52
C SER A 201 5.34 10.19 15.38
N ILE A 202 4.69 11.28 14.99
CA ILE A 202 3.28 11.27 14.56
C ILE A 202 3.30 11.69 13.09
N PRO A 203 3.14 10.75 12.12
CA PRO A 203 3.37 11.02 10.70
C PRO A 203 2.31 11.94 10.09
N TYR A 204 1.12 12.01 10.69
CA TYR A 204 0.01 12.86 10.27
C TYR A 204 -0.61 13.53 11.51
N LEU A 205 -0.33 14.81 11.71
CA LEU A 205 -0.93 15.59 12.78
C LEU A 205 -2.41 15.88 12.55
N MET A 206 -3.14 15.97 13.65
CA MET A 206 -4.56 16.34 13.74
C MET A 206 -4.70 17.31 14.90
N LEU A 207 -5.75 18.14 14.96
CA LEU A 207 -5.91 19.13 16.03
C LEU A 207 -5.94 18.50 17.45
N GLU A 208 -6.43 17.26 17.57
CA GLU A 208 -6.37 16.47 18.81
C GLU A 208 -4.95 16.11 19.29
N HIS A 209 -3.95 16.21 18.42
CA HIS A 209 -2.54 16.06 18.75
C HIS A 209 -1.93 17.35 19.35
N GLN A 210 -2.67 18.45 19.44
CA GLN A 210 -2.20 19.65 20.12
C GLN A 210 -2.06 19.41 21.63
N GLY A 211 -1.01 19.97 22.22
CA GLY A 211 -0.86 20.00 23.67
C GLY A 211 0.57 19.99 24.16
N ARG A 212 0.71 19.71 25.45
CA ARG A 212 1.98 19.69 26.17
C ARG A 212 2.56 18.28 26.20
N TYR A 213 3.71 18.12 25.58
CA TYR A 213 4.43 16.86 25.47
C TYR A 213 5.62 16.83 26.41
N ARG A 214 5.82 15.70 27.09
CA ARG A 214 7.04 15.39 27.85
C ARG A 214 7.31 13.90 27.88
N CYS A 215 8.54 13.52 28.15
CA CYS A 215 8.97 12.13 28.27
C CYS A 215 9.33 11.81 29.73
N GLU A 216 8.81 10.72 30.27
CA GLU A 216 9.32 10.08 31.49
C GLU A 216 10.45 9.13 31.07
N ILE A 217 11.55 9.17 31.81
CA ILE A 217 12.71 8.32 31.57
C ILE A 217 13.02 7.58 32.87
N SER A 218 13.18 6.26 32.81
CA SER A 218 13.41 5.41 33.98
C SER A 218 14.57 4.44 33.80
N CYS A 219 15.35 4.21 34.86
CA CYS A 219 16.47 3.28 34.91
C CYS A 219 16.71 2.87 36.37
N ASN A 220 16.79 1.57 36.69
CA ASN A 220 17.10 1.05 38.03
C ASN A 220 16.38 1.77 39.19
N ASN A 221 15.05 1.93 39.08
CA ASN A 221 14.18 2.67 40.01
C ASN A 221 14.41 4.19 40.11
N GLU A 222 15.46 4.76 39.52
CA GLU A 222 15.52 6.20 39.26
C GLU A 222 14.51 6.56 38.15
N ARG A 223 13.80 7.67 38.33
CA ARG A 223 12.95 8.29 37.31
C ARG A 223 13.27 9.76 37.17
N THR A 224 13.24 10.26 35.95
CA THR A 224 13.43 11.66 35.62
C THR A 224 12.52 12.06 34.46
N TRP A 225 12.33 13.35 34.24
CA TRP A 225 11.46 13.88 33.20
C TRP A 225 12.25 14.80 32.26
N SER A 226 11.85 14.80 30.99
CA SER A 226 12.26 15.86 30.05
C SER A 226 11.66 17.20 30.45
N ASN A 227 12.08 18.28 29.80
CA ASN A 227 11.25 19.49 29.75
C ASN A 227 9.88 19.17 29.12
N GLU A 228 8.88 19.95 29.50
CA GLU A 228 7.58 19.98 28.84
C GLU A 228 7.66 20.95 27.66
N VAL A 229 7.13 20.57 26.51
CA VAL A 229 7.06 21.41 25.30
C VAL A 229 5.65 21.52 24.79
N ASP A 230 5.25 22.74 24.43
CA ASP A 230 4.02 22.99 23.70
C ASP A 230 4.21 22.62 22.22
N ILE A 231 3.33 21.78 21.72
CA ILE A 231 3.13 21.57 20.28
C ILE A 231 1.87 22.33 19.90
N HIS A 232 2.06 23.38 19.11
CA HIS A 232 0.96 24.14 18.53
C HIS A 232 0.61 23.55 17.18
N ILE A 233 -0.67 23.30 16.94
CA ILE A 233 -1.19 22.84 15.67
C ILE A 233 -2.12 23.93 15.16
N ASP A 234 -1.63 24.70 14.20
CA ASP A 234 -2.42 25.75 13.58
C ASP A 234 -3.41 25.12 12.59
N ASP A 235 -4.70 25.39 12.83
CA ASP A 235 -5.76 25.15 11.88
C ASP A 235 -5.93 26.40 11.00
N PHE A 236 -5.75 26.24 9.69
CA PHE A 236 -5.76 27.35 8.72
C PHE A 236 -7.13 28.03 8.54
N ILE A 237 -8.16 27.54 9.24
CA ILE A 237 -9.56 27.95 9.15
C ILE A 237 -9.90 29.19 10.02
N ALA A 238 -9.00 29.63 10.90
CA ALA A 238 -9.31 30.66 11.90
C ALA A 238 -8.42 31.92 11.91
N PHE A 239 -8.21 32.58 10.76
CA PHE A 239 -8.28 34.06 10.63
C PHE A 239 -8.24 34.46 9.14
N GLY A 240 -9.25 35.22 8.68
CA GLY A 240 -9.44 35.50 7.26
C GLY A 240 -8.42 36.47 6.63
N GLN A 241 -8.30 36.38 5.30
CA GLN A 241 -7.38 37.10 4.40
C GLN A 241 -5.95 36.56 4.35
N TYR A 242 -5.68 35.62 3.44
CA TYR A 242 -4.97 35.87 2.17
C TYR A 242 -5.13 34.67 1.21
N ASN A 243 -5.27 34.93 -0.10
CA ASN A 243 -5.49 33.88 -1.09
C ASN A 243 -4.23 33.01 -1.32
N SER A 244 -4.26 31.76 -0.88
CA SER A 244 -3.39 30.68 -1.37
C SER A 244 -4.23 29.43 -1.60
N LEU A 245 -4.11 28.82 -2.78
CA LEU A 245 -5.00 27.77 -3.29
C LEU A 245 -5.33 26.67 -2.26
N GLU A 246 -6.61 26.57 -1.89
CA GLU A 246 -7.14 25.45 -1.11
C GLU A 246 -6.91 24.13 -1.88
N LYS A 247 -6.24 23.15 -1.24
CA LYS A 247 -6.13 21.80 -1.81
C LYS A 247 -7.45 21.06 -1.58
N PRO A 248 -8.13 20.53 -2.62
CA PRO A 248 -9.37 19.79 -2.43
C PRO A 248 -9.18 18.53 -1.58
N TYR A 249 -10.26 18.12 -0.92
CA TYR A 249 -10.30 16.90 -0.10
C TYR A 249 -11.53 16.05 -0.46
N ALA A 250 -11.45 14.76 -0.12
CA ALA A 250 -12.56 13.81 -0.16
C ALA A 250 -13.07 13.54 1.26
N THR A 251 -14.36 13.25 1.43
CA THR A 251 -14.86 12.78 2.75
C THR A 251 -14.58 11.29 2.98
N ASP A 252 -14.50 10.53 1.89
CA ASP A 252 -14.07 9.13 1.80
C ASP A 252 -13.70 8.84 0.33
N LYS A 253 -13.01 7.74 0.06
CA LYS A 253 -12.63 7.32 -1.31
C LYS A 253 -12.99 5.86 -1.53
N VAL A 254 -13.87 5.58 -2.49
CA VAL A 254 -14.48 4.26 -2.70
C VAL A 254 -14.35 3.87 -4.18
N ALA A 255 -13.93 2.64 -4.45
CA ALA A 255 -13.80 2.12 -5.81
C ALA A 255 -14.44 0.74 -5.99
N LEU A 256 -15.10 0.56 -7.13
CA LEU A 256 -15.59 -0.73 -7.62
C LEU A 256 -14.90 -1.06 -8.94
N LEU A 257 -14.18 -2.17 -8.98
CA LEU A 257 -13.46 -2.67 -10.15
C LEU A 257 -14.08 -4.01 -10.60
N ILE A 258 -14.52 -4.10 -11.85
CA ILE A 258 -15.11 -5.31 -12.43
C ILE A 258 -14.30 -5.75 -13.65
N GLY A 259 -13.85 -7.01 -13.67
CA GLY A 259 -13.14 -7.63 -14.78
C GLY A 259 -13.88 -8.86 -15.33
N ASN A 260 -14.53 -8.73 -16.48
CA ASN A 260 -15.29 -9.81 -17.10
C ASN A 260 -14.51 -10.43 -18.27
N MET A 261 -14.23 -11.73 -18.19
CA MET A 261 -13.35 -12.50 -19.09
C MET A 261 -13.99 -13.78 -19.63
N SER A 262 -14.65 -14.55 -18.77
CA SER A 262 -15.12 -15.91 -19.02
C SER A 262 -16.52 -15.95 -19.63
N TYR A 263 -16.76 -15.17 -20.68
CA TYR A 263 -18.07 -15.09 -21.34
C TYR A 263 -18.56 -16.46 -21.83
N GLN A 264 -19.85 -16.72 -21.61
CA GLN A 264 -20.49 -17.98 -22.00
C GLN A 264 -20.76 -18.04 -23.51
N ASN A 265 -21.24 -16.93 -24.09
CA ASN A 265 -21.74 -16.85 -25.47
C ASN A 265 -20.91 -15.93 -26.40
N HIS A 266 -19.77 -15.42 -25.92
CA HIS A 266 -18.93 -14.42 -26.57
C HIS A 266 -17.43 -14.77 -26.44
N PRO A 267 -16.52 -14.12 -27.21
CA PRO A 267 -15.09 -14.36 -27.09
C PRO A 267 -14.58 -14.10 -25.67
N ARG A 268 -13.70 -14.97 -25.17
CA ARG A 268 -13.06 -14.79 -23.86
C ARG A 268 -11.91 -13.79 -23.94
N LEU A 269 -11.68 -13.07 -22.85
CA LEU A 269 -10.58 -12.12 -22.67
C LEU A 269 -9.57 -12.68 -21.64
N LYS A 270 -8.40 -12.05 -21.52
CA LYS A 270 -7.34 -12.46 -20.57
C LYS A 270 -6.78 -11.31 -19.74
N ALA A 271 -6.62 -10.13 -20.34
CA ALA A 271 -6.05 -8.96 -19.67
C ALA A 271 -6.83 -8.46 -18.43
N PRO A 272 -8.19 -8.51 -18.37
CA PRO A 272 -8.96 -7.94 -17.26
C PRO A 272 -8.56 -8.43 -15.85
N MET A 273 -8.05 -9.67 -15.72
CA MET A 273 -7.52 -10.18 -14.45
C MET A 273 -6.34 -9.34 -13.94
N VAL A 274 -5.31 -9.18 -14.78
CA VAL A 274 -4.08 -8.43 -14.44
C VAL A 274 -4.40 -6.96 -14.24
N ASP A 275 -5.28 -6.42 -15.09
CA ASP A 275 -5.67 -5.02 -15.10
C ASP A 275 -6.44 -4.62 -13.84
N VAL A 276 -7.42 -5.42 -13.42
CA VAL A 276 -8.12 -5.22 -12.15
C VAL A 276 -7.17 -5.37 -10.97
N TYR A 277 -6.25 -6.34 -10.98
CA TYR A 277 -5.32 -6.57 -9.87
C TYR A 277 -4.33 -5.40 -9.67
N ASP A 278 -3.62 -4.99 -10.73
CA ASP A 278 -2.68 -3.86 -10.69
C ASP A 278 -3.39 -2.58 -10.24
N LEU A 279 -4.55 -2.28 -10.82
CA LEU A 279 -5.32 -1.08 -10.48
C LEU A 279 -5.85 -1.12 -9.03
N THR A 280 -6.26 -2.30 -8.55
CA THR A 280 -6.67 -2.49 -7.14
C THR A 280 -5.56 -2.10 -6.19
N ASN A 281 -4.33 -2.56 -6.45
CA ASN A 281 -3.19 -2.32 -5.58
C ASN A 281 -2.73 -0.86 -5.60
N LEU A 282 -2.82 -0.17 -6.74
CA LEU A 282 -2.52 1.26 -6.83
C LEU A 282 -3.59 2.12 -6.15
N LEU A 283 -4.88 1.82 -6.33
CA LEU A 283 -5.95 2.55 -5.66
C LEU A 283 -5.93 2.36 -4.14
N ARG A 284 -5.53 1.17 -3.64
CA ARG A 284 -5.27 0.94 -2.21
C ARG A 284 -4.14 1.82 -1.67
N GLN A 285 -3.04 2.00 -2.42
CA GLN A 285 -1.97 2.95 -2.05
C GLN A 285 -2.46 4.41 -2.00
N LEU A 286 -3.49 4.75 -2.78
CA LEU A 286 -4.17 6.04 -2.74
C LEU A 286 -5.27 6.14 -1.65
N ASN A 287 -5.32 5.18 -0.71
CA ASN A 287 -6.32 5.10 0.36
C ASN A 287 -7.78 4.95 -0.12
N PHE A 288 -8.02 4.31 -1.28
CA PHE A 288 -9.38 3.90 -1.66
C PHE A 288 -9.80 2.61 -0.95
N LYS A 289 -11.06 2.56 -0.55
CA LYS A 289 -11.79 1.33 -0.21
C LYS A 289 -12.18 0.62 -1.52
N VAL A 290 -11.38 -0.37 -1.95
CA VAL A 290 -11.52 -1.03 -3.25
C VAL A 290 -12.16 -2.43 -3.15
N VAL A 291 -13.31 -2.63 -3.81
CA VAL A 291 -13.82 -3.97 -4.16
C VAL A 291 -13.40 -4.32 -5.58
N SER A 292 -12.81 -5.50 -5.75
CA SER A 292 -12.40 -6.05 -7.04
C SER A 292 -13.06 -7.39 -7.31
N LEU A 293 -13.76 -7.49 -8.44
CA LEU A 293 -14.62 -8.64 -8.77
C LEU A 293 -14.36 -9.13 -10.19
N LEU A 294 -14.25 -10.45 -10.34
CA LEU A 294 -14.10 -11.10 -11.64
C LEU A 294 -15.35 -11.89 -12.07
N ASP A 295 -15.58 -11.94 -13.38
CA ASP A 295 -16.54 -12.82 -14.05
C ASP A 295 -17.97 -12.79 -13.46
N LEU A 296 -18.56 -11.59 -13.45
CA LEU A 296 -19.88 -11.33 -12.90
C LEU A 296 -21.01 -11.50 -13.92
N THR A 297 -22.10 -12.12 -13.47
CA THR A 297 -23.39 -12.15 -14.19
C THR A 297 -24.12 -10.81 -14.12
N GLU A 298 -25.18 -10.62 -14.93
CA GLU A 298 -25.98 -9.38 -14.90
C GLU A 298 -26.51 -9.09 -13.49
N SER A 299 -27.01 -10.12 -12.81
CA SER A 299 -27.55 -10.01 -11.45
C SER A 299 -26.48 -9.63 -10.42
N GLU A 300 -25.32 -10.26 -10.49
CA GLU A 300 -24.19 -10.01 -9.60
C GLU A 300 -23.59 -8.61 -9.84
N MET A 301 -23.47 -8.16 -11.10
CA MET A 301 -23.03 -6.80 -11.44
C MET A 301 -23.99 -5.75 -10.88
N ARG A 302 -25.32 -5.97 -10.98
CA ARG A 302 -26.31 -5.04 -10.42
C ARG A 302 -26.19 -4.96 -8.90
N ASN A 303 -26.12 -6.11 -8.22
CA ASN A 303 -25.98 -6.16 -6.76
C ASN A 303 -24.66 -5.52 -6.28
N ALA A 304 -23.54 -5.77 -6.97
CA ALA A 304 -22.25 -5.13 -6.67
C ALA A 304 -22.30 -3.59 -6.83
N VAL A 305 -23.02 -3.09 -7.84
CA VAL A 305 -23.25 -1.65 -8.04
C VAL A 305 -24.17 -1.08 -6.95
N GLU A 306 -25.22 -1.79 -6.51
CA GLU A 306 -26.08 -1.35 -5.41
C GLU A 306 -25.31 -1.24 -4.09
N GLU A 307 -24.44 -2.21 -3.77
CA GLU A 307 -23.58 -2.17 -2.58
C GLU A 307 -22.55 -1.02 -2.67
N PHE A 308 -21.92 -0.80 -3.82
CA PHE A 308 -21.03 0.36 -4.06
C PHE A 308 -21.77 1.70 -3.86
N LEU A 309 -22.97 1.85 -4.43
CA LEU A 309 -23.81 3.04 -4.25
C LEU A 309 -24.26 3.26 -2.80
N SER A 310 -24.27 2.21 -1.96
CA SER A 310 -24.63 2.31 -0.54
C SER A 310 -23.60 3.11 0.27
N LEU A 311 -22.32 3.06 -0.12
CA LEU A 311 -21.19 3.70 0.55
C LEU A 311 -21.02 5.16 0.14
N LEU A 312 -21.53 5.53 -1.03
CA LEU A 312 -21.41 6.88 -1.53
C LEU A 312 -22.36 7.79 -0.76
N HIS A 313 -21.77 8.87 -0.24
CA HIS A 313 -22.46 9.98 0.40
C HIS A 313 -21.82 11.31 -0.02
N LYS A 314 -22.32 12.40 0.56
CA LYS A 314 -21.88 13.76 0.26
C LYS A 314 -20.37 13.88 0.42
N GLY A 315 -19.69 14.35 -0.63
CA GLY A 315 -18.24 14.59 -0.65
C GLY A 315 -17.35 13.37 -0.96
N VAL A 316 -17.91 12.16 -1.08
CA VAL A 316 -17.14 10.93 -1.37
C VAL A 316 -16.61 10.94 -2.80
N TYR A 317 -15.39 10.46 -3.01
CA TYR A 317 -14.86 10.22 -4.36
C TYR A 317 -15.21 8.79 -4.76
N GLY A 318 -16.12 8.65 -5.72
CA GLY A 318 -16.52 7.35 -6.28
C GLY A 318 -15.81 7.07 -7.60
N LEU A 319 -15.14 5.92 -7.69
CA LEU A 319 -14.50 5.43 -8.91
C LEU A 319 -15.10 4.10 -9.36
N LEU A 320 -15.60 4.03 -10.59
CA LEU A 320 -15.97 2.78 -11.25
C LEU A 320 -14.95 2.45 -12.33
N TYR A 321 -14.35 1.27 -12.26
CA TYR A 321 -13.54 0.69 -13.33
C TYR A 321 -14.21 -0.57 -13.88
N TYR A 322 -14.22 -0.68 -15.21
CA TYR A 322 -14.72 -1.86 -15.89
C TYR A 322 -13.78 -2.27 -17.01
N ALA A 323 -13.38 -3.54 -17.02
CA ALA A 323 -12.64 -4.18 -18.09
C ALA A 323 -13.44 -5.37 -18.65
N GLY A 324 -13.77 -5.33 -19.94
CA GLY A 324 -14.57 -6.39 -20.56
C GLY A 324 -15.20 -5.99 -21.90
N HIS A 325 -16.15 -6.81 -22.37
CA HIS A 325 -16.97 -6.46 -23.53
C HIS A 325 -17.89 -5.28 -23.17
N GLY A 326 -18.04 -4.39 -24.14
CA GLY A 326 -18.86 -3.20 -24.02
C GLY A 326 -19.32 -2.71 -25.38
N TYR A 327 -20.29 -1.81 -25.37
CA TYR A 327 -20.77 -1.12 -26.56
C TYR A 327 -21.28 0.28 -26.20
N GLU A 328 -21.43 1.14 -27.20
CA GLU A 328 -21.99 2.48 -27.02
C GLU A 328 -23.10 2.77 -28.04
N ASN A 329 -24.31 2.99 -27.55
CA ASN A 329 -25.48 3.32 -28.35
C ASN A 329 -25.98 4.71 -27.97
N PHE A 330 -26.04 5.63 -28.95
CA PHE A 330 -26.51 7.01 -28.76
C PHE A 330 -25.80 7.80 -27.65
N GLY A 331 -24.51 7.51 -27.41
CA GLY A 331 -23.71 8.11 -26.34
C GLY A 331 -23.92 7.51 -24.94
N ASN A 332 -24.79 6.49 -24.82
CA ASN A 332 -24.90 5.67 -23.62
C ASN A 332 -23.97 4.46 -23.74
N SER A 333 -23.11 4.27 -22.74
CA SER A 333 -22.10 3.22 -22.68
C SER A 333 -22.65 2.06 -21.84
N PHE A 334 -22.49 0.83 -22.31
CA PHE A 334 -23.04 -0.36 -21.68
C PHE A 334 -21.95 -1.40 -21.39
N MET A 335 -21.93 -1.89 -20.15
CA MET A 335 -21.07 -2.99 -19.70
C MET A 335 -21.81 -4.32 -19.93
N VAL A 336 -21.14 -5.31 -20.52
CA VAL A 336 -21.71 -6.61 -20.90
C VAL A 336 -21.34 -7.69 -19.85
N PRO A 337 -22.31 -8.33 -19.19
CA PRO A 337 -22.04 -9.42 -18.25
C PRO A 337 -21.55 -10.73 -18.90
N VAL A 338 -20.94 -11.64 -18.12
CA VAL A 338 -20.42 -12.92 -18.66
C VAL A 338 -21.50 -13.89 -19.14
N ASP A 339 -22.72 -13.78 -18.61
CA ASP A 339 -23.90 -14.57 -18.96
C ASP A 339 -24.75 -13.96 -20.09
N ALA A 340 -24.33 -12.84 -20.68
CA ALA A 340 -25.08 -12.17 -21.74
C ALA A 340 -25.39 -13.12 -22.91
N PRO A 341 -26.64 -13.14 -23.42
CA PRO A 341 -27.02 -13.97 -24.56
C PRO A 341 -26.43 -13.43 -25.86
N ASN A 342 -26.32 -14.26 -26.90
CA ASN A 342 -25.87 -13.82 -28.21
C ASN A 342 -27.03 -13.94 -29.24
N PRO A 343 -27.57 -12.82 -29.76
CA PRO A 343 -27.21 -11.43 -29.50
C PRO A 343 -27.82 -10.86 -28.20
N TYR A 344 -27.14 -9.90 -27.57
CA TYR A 344 -27.62 -9.15 -26.40
C TYR A 344 -28.21 -7.78 -26.78
N ARG A 345 -28.98 -7.22 -25.84
CA ARG A 345 -29.56 -5.86 -25.86
C ARG A 345 -29.37 -5.16 -24.51
N SER A 346 -29.65 -3.86 -24.45
CA SER A 346 -29.57 -3.01 -23.24
C SER A 346 -30.18 -3.62 -21.98
N ALA A 347 -31.30 -4.34 -22.10
CA ALA A 347 -31.95 -5.03 -20.98
C ALA A 347 -31.07 -6.07 -20.26
N ASN A 348 -30.08 -6.67 -20.94
CA ASN A 348 -29.17 -7.70 -20.42
C ASN A 348 -27.83 -7.10 -19.97
N CYS A 349 -27.75 -5.78 -19.84
CA CYS A 349 -26.51 -5.03 -19.66
C CYS A 349 -26.68 -3.92 -18.62
N LEU A 350 -25.57 -3.34 -18.18
CA LEU A 350 -25.57 -2.21 -17.25
C LEU A 350 -25.20 -0.91 -17.98
N CYS A 351 -26.13 0.05 -17.99
CA CYS A 351 -25.92 1.38 -18.55
C CYS A 351 -25.13 2.26 -17.58
N VAL A 352 -23.93 2.69 -17.97
CA VAL A 352 -23.02 3.46 -17.10
C VAL A 352 -23.62 4.81 -16.70
N GLN A 353 -24.30 5.48 -17.62
CA GLN A 353 -24.96 6.78 -17.36
C GLN A 353 -26.07 6.66 -16.30
N SER A 354 -26.73 5.49 -16.19
CA SER A 354 -27.70 5.24 -15.13
C SER A 354 -27.03 5.13 -13.75
N ILE A 355 -25.84 4.53 -13.68
CA ILE A 355 -25.04 4.45 -12.45
C ILE A 355 -24.57 5.84 -12.04
N LEU A 356 -24.02 6.63 -12.99
CA LEU A 356 -23.63 8.02 -12.75
C LEU A 356 -24.79 8.86 -12.17
N LYS A 357 -26.01 8.72 -12.70
CA LYS A 357 -27.18 9.40 -12.15
C LYS A 357 -27.40 9.06 -10.67
N LEU A 358 -27.32 7.79 -10.30
CA LEU A 358 -27.45 7.34 -8.91
C LEU A 358 -26.30 7.84 -8.02
N MET A 359 -25.07 7.95 -8.55
CA MET A 359 -23.95 8.57 -7.83
C MET A 359 -24.18 10.08 -7.59
N GLN A 360 -24.75 10.81 -8.57
CA GLN A 360 -25.11 12.22 -8.40
C GLN A 360 -26.22 12.42 -7.35
N GLU A 361 -27.12 11.46 -7.18
CA GLU A 361 -28.15 11.46 -6.13
C GLU A 361 -27.56 11.27 -4.71
N LYS A 362 -26.29 10.87 -4.60
CA LYS A 362 -25.54 10.77 -3.34
C LYS A 362 -24.68 12.00 -3.00
N GLU A 363 -24.72 13.07 -3.81
CA GLU A 363 -23.90 14.29 -3.63
C GLU A 363 -22.37 14.02 -3.56
N THR A 364 -21.87 13.01 -4.27
CA THR A 364 -20.44 12.67 -4.36
C THR A 364 -19.57 13.89 -4.71
N GLY A 365 -18.37 13.95 -4.14
CA GLY A 365 -17.39 15.02 -4.40
C GLY A 365 -16.68 14.88 -5.75
N LEU A 366 -16.45 13.64 -6.20
CA LEU A 366 -15.85 13.31 -7.49
C LEU A 366 -16.45 12.01 -8.04
N ASN A 367 -16.73 11.97 -9.34
CA ASN A 367 -17.24 10.80 -10.05
C ASN A 367 -16.29 10.42 -11.18
N VAL A 368 -15.55 9.32 -11.04
CA VAL A 368 -14.59 8.84 -12.05
C VAL A 368 -15.07 7.52 -12.66
N PHE A 369 -15.12 7.47 -13.98
CA PHE A 369 -15.48 6.29 -14.75
C PHE A 369 -14.34 5.93 -15.70
N LEU A 370 -13.72 4.77 -15.47
CA LEU A 370 -12.60 4.27 -16.27
C LEU A 370 -13.08 3.02 -17.01
N LEU A 371 -13.29 3.13 -18.32
CA LEU A 371 -13.98 2.09 -19.11
C LEU A 371 -13.02 1.49 -20.15
N ASP A 372 -12.45 0.32 -19.81
CA ASP A 372 -11.60 -0.48 -20.68
C ASP A 372 -12.43 -1.51 -21.47
N MET A 373 -13.16 -0.99 -22.45
CA MET A 373 -14.09 -1.76 -23.27
C MET A 373 -14.24 -1.16 -24.66
N CYS A 374 -14.67 -1.97 -25.63
CA CYS A 374 -15.06 -1.50 -26.95
C CYS A 374 -16.25 -0.53 -26.88
N ARG A 375 -16.31 0.41 -27.83
CA ARG A 375 -17.39 1.43 -27.92
C ARG A 375 -18.05 1.47 -29.29
N LYS A 376 -18.03 0.33 -29.98
CA LYS A 376 -18.82 0.08 -31.20
C LYS A 376 -20.32 0.11 -30.89
N ARG A 377 -21.13 0.52 -31.86
CA ARG A 377 -22.60 0.40 -31.80
C ARG A 377 -23.07 -1.05 -31.82
N ASN A 378 -23.97 -1.42 -30.91
CA ASN A 378 -24.72 -2.68 -30.98
C ASN A 378 -25.94 -2.52 -31.90
N VAL A 379 -25.94 -3.21 -33.04
CA VAL A 379 -27.03 -3.15 -34.05
C VAL A 379 -28.31 -3.89 -33.63
N HIS A 380 -28.25 -4.75 -32.62
CA HIS A 380 -29.40 -5.51 -32.11
C HIS A 380 -30.19 -4.77 -31.03
N ASP A 381 -29.58 -3.74 -30.45
CA ASP A 381 -30.16 -2.85 -29.46
C ASP A 381 -30.66 -1.57 -30.14
N LYS A 382 -31.98 -1.36 -30.14
CA LYS A 382 -32.63 -0.20 -30.77
C LYS A 382 -33.17 0.81 -29.75
N ASP A 383 -33.01 0.50 -28.48
CA ASP A 383 -33.57 1.29 -27.39
C ASP A 383 -32.67 2.52 -27.14
N MET A 384 -33.31 3.67 -26.91
CA MET A 384 -32.61 4.92 -26.62
C MET A 384 -32.99 5.35 -25.19
N PRO A 385 -32.24 4.91 -24.16
CA PRO A 385 -32.54 5.31 -22.78
C PRO A 385 -32.29 6.81 -22.61
N ASN A 386 -33.32 7.53 -22.19
CA ASN A 386 -33.25 8.96 -21.91
C ASN A 386 -32.79 9.20 -20.47
N VAL A 387 -31.47 9.22 -20.25
CA VAL A 387 -30.87 9.50 -18.95
C VAL A 387 -30.54 10.98 -18.84
N THR A 388 -31.37 11.73 -18.09
CA THR A 388 -31.08 13.14 -17.77
C THR A 388 -30.14 13.23 -16.56
N LEU A 389 -28.96 13.81 -16.76
CA LEU A 389 -27.94 14.02 -15.72
C LEU A 389 -28.01 15.46 -15.18
N LYS A 390 -27.64 15.66 -13.91
CA LYS A 390 -27.48 17.00 -13.32
C LYS A 390 -26.12 17.59 -13.72
N VAL A 391 -25.99 18.91 -13.73
CA VAL A 391 -24.68 19.57 -13.87
C VAL A 391 -24.04 19.69 -12.49
N THR A 392 -23.20 18.72 -12.12
CA THR A 392 -22.49 18.68 -10.83
C THR A 392 -21.02 19.11 -10.94
N ALA A 393 -20.53 19.38 -12.15
CA ALA A 393 -19.18 19.88 -12.45
C ALA A 393 -18.02 19.09 -11.79
N ASN A 394 -18.21 17.78 -11.62
CA ASN A 394 -17.29 16.89 -10.89
C ASN A 394 -17.20 15.46 -11.49
N ILE A 395 -17.47 15.34 -12.79
CA ILE A 395 -17.56 14.05 -13.49
C ILE A 395 -16.40 13.92 -14.47
N VAL A 396 -15.73 12.77 -14.48
CA VAL A 396 -14.62 12.44 -15.38
C VAL A 396 -14.80 11.03 -15.93
N PHE A 397 -14.82 10.90 -17.25
CA PHE A 397 -14.71 9.63 -17.96
C PHE A 397 -13.34 9.53 -18.64
N GLY A 398 -12.65 8.43 -18.40
CA GLY A 398 -11.52 7.95 -19.22
C GLY A 398 -11.96 6.70 -19.97
N TYR A 399 -12.20 6.82 -21.27
CA TYR A 399 -12.51 5.69 -22.13
C TYR A 399 -11.23 5.18 -22.78
N ALA A 400 -10.93 3.88 -22.65
CA ALA A 400 -9.73 3.27 -23.22
C ALA A 400 -9.64 3.38 -24.75
N THR A 401 -10.77 3.64 -25.42
CA THR A 401 -10.86 3.83 -26.87
C THR A 401 -11.89 4.90 -27.23
N CYS A 402 -11.79 5.46 -28.44
CA CYS A 402 -12.74 6.43 -28.98
C CYS A 402 -14.13 5.81 -29.26
N GLN A 403 -15.14 6.65 -29.42
CA GLN A 403 -16.46 6.21 -29.88
C GLN A 403 -16.38 5.47 -31.23
N ASP A 404 -17.18 4.41 -31.39
CA ASP A 404 -17.20 3.48 -32.54
C ASP A 404 -15.88 2.70 -32.80
N ALA A 405 -14.92 2.71 -31.86
CA ALA A 405 -13.66 1.96 -31.93
C ALA A 405 -13.58 0.77 -30.94
N GLU A 406 -12.48 0.00 -31.02
CA GLU A 406 -12.17 -1.15 -30.17
C GLU A 406 -11.09 -0.83 -29.15
N ALA A 407 -11.15 -1.49 -27.99
CA ALA A 407 -10.05 -1.55 -27.02
C ALA A 407 -9.37 -2.93 -27.16
N PHE A 408 -8.04 -2.97 -27.07
CA PHE A 408 -7.25 -4.18 -27.35
C PHE A 408 -6.47 -4.67 -26.14
N GLU A 409 -6.46 -5.98 -25.94
CA GLU A 409 -5.43 -6.68 -25.17
C GLU A 409 -4.26 -7.09 -26.07
N LEU A 410 -3.04 -7.08 -25.53
CA LEU A 410 -1.85 -7.48 -26.29
C LEU A 410 -1.79 -9.00 -26.43
N SER A 411 -1.79 -9.51 -27.67
CA SER A 411 -1.77 -10.94 -27.98
C SER A 411 -0.39 -11.59 -27.76
N SER A 412 0.13 -11.51 -26.54
CA SER A 412 1.35 -12.17 -26.08
C SER A 412 1.03 -13.47 -25.32
N ASN A 413 1.97 -14.42 -25.30
CA ASN A 413 1.83 -15.71 -24.58
C ASN A 413 2.01 -15.58 -23.05
N GLY A 414 1.46 -14.54 -22.43
CA GLY A 414 1.60 -14.29 -20.99
C GLY A 414 0.57 -13.31 -20.44
N PHE A 415 0.56 -13.18 -19.13
CA PHE A 415 -0.31 -12.26 -18.39
C PHE A 415 0.26 -10.85 -18.45
N THR A 416 -0.17 -10.09 -19.47
CA THR A 416 0.19 -8.68 -19.66
C THR A 416 -1.05 -7.80 -19.54
N ASN A 417 -0.85 -6.56 -19.10
CA ASN A 417 -1.93 -5.59 -19.01
C ASN A 417 -2.56 -5.27 -20.37
N GLY A 418 -3.84 -4.92 -20.35
CA GLY A 418 -4.51 -4.22 -21.42
C GLY A 418 -3.80 -2.90 -21.73
N VAL A 419 -3.96 -2.41 -22.97
CA VAL A 419 -3.18 -1.26 -23.45
C VAL A 419 -3.44 -0.01 -22.60
N PHE A 420 -4.64 0.18 -22.07
CA PHE A 420 -4.94 1.33 -21.22
C PHE A 420 -4.27 1.26 -19.85
N ILE A 421 -4.44 0.16 -19.11
CA ILE A 421 -3.82 0.00 -17.77
C ILE A 421 -2.30 -0.01 -17.85
N LYS A 422 -1.71 -0.54 -18.93
CA LYS A 422 -0.25 -0.49 -19.17
C LYS A 422 0.33 0.93 -19.00
N PHE A 423 -0.38 1.98 -19.43
CA PHE A 423 0.08 3.36 -19.30
C PHE A 423 -0.51 4.08 -18.09
N LEU A 424 -1.79 3.82 -17.76
CA LEU A 424 -2.44 4.42 -16.59
C LEU A 424 -1.68 4.11 -15.30
N LYS A 425 -1.18 2.88 -15.14
CA LYS A 425 -0.55 2.41 -13.91
C LYS A 425 0.75 3.14 -13.56
N GLU A 426 1.48 3.65 -14.56
CA GLU A 426 2.72 4.40 -14.37
C GLU A 426 2.47 5.83 -13.84
N ARG A 427 1.26 6.38 -14.07
CA ARG A 427 0.89 7.76 -13.70
C ARG A 427 -0.15 7.89 -12.60
N LEU A 428 -0.87 6.82 -12.24
CA LEU A 428 -2.01 6.91 -11.31
C LEU A 428 -1.66 7.51 -9.93
N LEU A 429 -0.40 7.40 -9.50
CA LEU A 429 0.10 7.91 -8.23
C LEU A 429 0.62 9.36 -8.28
N GLU A 430 0.51 10.05 -9.41
CA GLU A 430 0.93 11.46 -9.56
C GLU A 430 -0.07 12.42 -8.87
N ASP A 431 0.42 13.42 -8.10
CA ASP A 431 -0.39 14.42 -7.36
C ASP A 431 -0.96 15.52 -8.28
N GLU A 432 -1.61 15.08 -9.36
CA GLU A 432 -2.17 15.95 -10.40
C GLU A 432 -3.69 15.83 -10.53
N LYS A 433 -4.32 16.88 -11.05
CA LYS A 433 -5.77 16.85 -11.36
C LYS A 433 -6.03 15.66 -12.28
N ILE A 434 -7.01 14.81 -11.96
CA ILE A 434 -7.25 13.55 -12.70
C ILE A 434 -7.44 13.73 -14.22
N THR A 435 -7.93 14.89 -14.67
CA THR A 435 -8.01 15.21 -16.10
C THR A 435 -6.63 15.38 -16.76
N VAL A 436 -5.66 15.99 -16.07
CA VAL A 436 -4.29 16.22 -16.55
C VAL A 436 -3.50 14.90 -16.55
N LEU A 437 -3.70 14.09 -15.50
CA LEU A 437 -3.15 12.74 -15.39
C LEU A 437 -3.61 11.88 -16.59
N LEU A 438 -4.93 11.83 -16.86
CA LEU A 438 -5.47 11.09 -18.00
C LEU A 438 -4.99 11.66 -19.36
N ASP A 439 -4.81 12.98 -19.48
CA ASP A 439 -4.28 13.61 -20.70
C ASP A 439 -2.84 13.15 -20.98
N SER A 440 -2.01 13.06 -19.94
CA SER A 440 -0.65 12.51 -20.03
C SER A 440 -0.65 11.01 -20.38
N VAL A 441 -1.63 10.23 -19.89
CA VAL A 441 -1.83 8.83 -20.31
C VAL A 441 -2.24 8.74 -21.78
N ALA A 442 -3.05 9.68 -22.28
CA ALA A 442 -3.42 9.76 -23.69
C ALA A 442 -2.21 10.05 -24.59
N GLU A 443 -1.31 10.95 -24.17
CA GLU A 443 -0.05 11.23 -24.87
C GLU A 443 0.86 10.00 -24.94
N ASP A 444 1.03 9.27 -23.82
CA ASP A 444 1.84 8.04 -23.79
C ASP A 444 1.25 6.95 -24.69
N MET A 445 -0.07 6.74 -24.64
CA MET A 445 -0.78 5.82 -25.54
C MET A 445 -0.65 6.22 -27.01
N GLY A 446 -0.63 7.53 -27.32
CA GLY A 446 -0.44 8.05 -28.66
C GLY A 446 0.94 7.77 -29.26
N GLN A 447 1.95 7.56 -28.42
CA GLN A 447 3.30 7.16 -28.83
C GLN A 447 3.44 5.64 -29.01
N PHE A 448 2.45 4.83 -28.63
CA PHE A 448 2.52 3.37 -28.71
C PHE A 448 2.13 2.84 -30.10
N ASP A 449 3.14 2.60 -30.94
CA ASP A 449 2.96 2.16 -32.33
C ASP A 449 2.00 0.96 -32.55
N PRO A 450 1.93 -0.09 -31.70
CA PRO A 450 1.03 -1.23 -31.92
C PRO A 450 -0.47 -0.90 -31.97
N THR A 451 -0.90 0.17 -31.28
CA THR A 451 -2.31 0.64 -31.25
C THR A 451 -2.57 1.92 -32.04
N LYS A 452 -1.54 2.50 -32.63
CA LYS A 452 -1.61 3.75 -33.41
C LYS A 452 -2.67 3.67 -34.51
N GLY A 453 -3.65 4.57 -34.45
CA GLY A 453 -4.78 4.60 -35.38
C GLY A 453 -5.86 3.51 -35.19
N LYS A 454 -5.77 2.70 -34.12
CA LYS A 454 -6.77 1.67 -33.77
C LYS A 454 -7.43 1.92 -32.41
N GLN A 455 -6.65 2.38 -31.44
CA GLN A 455 -7.09 2.70 -30.08
C GLN A 455 -6.37 3.97 -29.61
N ALA A 456 -7.13 4.89 -29.03
CA ALA A 456 -6.65 6.13 -28.42
C ALA A 456 -7.57 6.48 -27.25
N LEU A 457 -7.03 7.05 -26.18
CA LEU A 457 -7.82 7.43 -25.01
C LEU A 457 -8.78 8.57 -25.36
N GLU A 458 -10.06 8.46 -25.01
CA GLU A 458 -11.00 9.58 -25.05
C GLU A 458 -11.34 10.02 -23.63
N ILE A 459 -11.14 11.31 -23.34
CA ILE A 459 -11.44 11.91 -22.03
C ILE A 459 -12.68 12.79 -22.18
N ARG A 460 -13.71 12.54 -21.37
CA ARG A 460 -14.87 13.45 -21.25
C ARG A 460 -14.97 13.92 -19.81
N SER A 461 -14.85 15.24 -19.59
CA SER A 461 -14.85 15.81 -18.24
C SER A 461 -15.75 17.02 -18.12
N SER A 462 -16.40 17.13 -16.96
CA SER A 462 -17.04 18.35 -16.47
C SER A 462 -16.37 18.88 -15.19
N LEU A 463 -15.28 18.22 -14.74
CA LEU A 463 -14.59 18.54 -13.49
C LEU A 463 -13.99 19.97 -13.52
N SER A 464 -14.62 20.88 -12.79
CA SER A 464 -14.16 22.26 -12.64
C SER A 464 -12.96 22.36 -11.71
N GLU A 465 -13.09 21.86 -10.48
CA GLU A 465 -12.10 21.94 -9.40
C GLU A 465 -10.82 21.13 -9.65
N ARG A 466 -9.72 21.42 -8.92
CA ARG A 466 -8.43 20.70 -9.04
C ARG A 466 -8.40 19.41 -8.21
N ARG A 467 -9.42 18.56 -8.33
CA ARG A 467 -9.50 17.29 -7.59
C ARG A 467 -8.56 16.24 -8.18
N SER A 468 -7.85 15.52 -7.31
CA SER A 468 -6.95 14.41 -7.63
C SER A 468 -7.32 13.12 -6.90
N LEU A 469 -6.88 11.97 -7.40
CA LEU A 469 -7.01 10.71 -6.67
C LEU A 469 -6.12 10.67 -5.42
N THR A 470 -5.08 11.48 -5.36
CA THR A 470 -4.18 11.68 -4.21
C THR A 470 -4.75 12.61 -3.13
N ASP A 471 -5.91 13.25 -3.35
CA ASP A 471 -6.50 14.18 -2.39
C ASP A 471 -6.68 13.51 -1.01
N PRO A 472 -6.41 14.23 0.10
CA PRO A 472 -6.54 13.68 1.45
C PRO A 472 -7.99 13.37 1.80
N ILE A 473 -8.18 12.41 2.72
CA ILE A 473 -9.48 12.10 3.29
C ILE A 473 -9.65 12.92 4.57
N LEU A 474 -10.67 13.79 4.58
CA LEU A 474 -11.12 14.51 5.77
C LEU A 474 -12.54 14.02 6.09
N PRO A 475 -12.70 13.10 7.07
CA PRO A 475 -14.02 12.61 7.43
C PRO A 475 -14.87 13.76 8.00
N GLY A 476 -16.00 14.05 7.34
CA GLY A 476 -16.96 15.03 7.81
C GLY A 476 -17.73 14.54 9.05
N GLU A 477 -18.56 15.39 9.63
CA GLU A 477 -19.48 15.03 10.72
C GLU A 477 -20.33 13.81 10.31
N CYS A 478 -20.04 12.65 10.92
CA CYS A 478 -20.47 11.35 10.43
C CYS A 478 -21.67 10.84 11.23
N SER A 479 -22.77 10.51 10.56
CA SER A 479 -23.92 9.84 11.18
C SER A 479 -23.67 8.33 11.36
N ASP A 480 -24.21 7.73 12.42
CA ASP A 480 -24.03 6.31 12.80
C ASP A 480 -24.21 5.31 11.65
N VAL A 481 -25.11 5.60 10.69
CA VAL A 481 -25.41 4.75 9.53
C VAL A 481 -24.19 4.59 8.60
N VAL A 482 -23.37 5.63 8.43
CA VAL A 482 -22.19 5.62 7.54
C VAL A 482 -21.04 4.81 8.18
N GLN A 483 -20.95 4.83 9.51
CA GLN A 483 -20.02 3.99 10.27
C GLN A 483 -20.40 2.50 10.15
N ALA A 484 -21.69 2.17 10.25
CA ALA A 484 -22.18 0.79 10.08
C ALA A 484 -21.91 0.23 8.66
N HIS A 485 -22.14 1.02 7.62
CA HIS A 485 -21.85 0.61 6.23
C HIS A 485 -20.33 0.47 5.97
N SER A 486 -19.50 1.34 6.55
CA SER A 486 -18.03 1.18 6.49
C SER A 486 -17.54 -0.09 7.18
N LEU A 487 -18.18 -0.50 8.29
CA LEU A 487 -17.86 -1.75 8.99
C LEU A 487 -18.25 -2.99 8.16
N LEU A 488 -19.45 -3.01 7.58
CA LEU A 488 -19.89 -4.05 6.64
C LEU A 488 -18.92 -4.21 5.46
N TRP A 489 -18.43 -3.10 4.91
CA TRP A 489 -17.46 -3.11 3.81
C TRP A 489 -16.06 -3.58 4.22
N ALA A 490 -15.62 -3.26 5.44
CA ALA A 490 -14.39 -3.80 6.00
C ALA A 490 -14.49 -5.33 6.13
N THR A 491 -15.60 -5.85 6.67
CA THR A 491 -15.80 -7.30 6.82
C THR A 491 -15.77 -8.06 5.50
N ALA A 492 -16.22 -7.45 4.39
CA ALA A 492 -16.19 -8.05 3.05
C ALA A 492 -14.77 -8.26 2.46
N HIS A 493 -13.72 -7.78 3.13
CA HIS A 493 -12.31 -7.96 2.73
C HIS A 493 -11.48 -8.76 3.75
N GLU A 494 -12.08 -9.16 4.86
CA GLU A 494 -11.42 -10.03 5.85
C GLU A 494 -11.24 -11.44 5.28
N LEU A 495 -9.98 -11.89 5.26
CA LEU A 495 -9.64 -13.29 5.07
C LEU A 495 -10.00 -14.11 6.32
N PRO A 496 -10.31 -15.41 6.18
CA PRO A 496 -10.33 -16.33 7.31
C PRO A 496 -8.94 -16.39 7.97
N GLU A 497 -8.91 -16.51 9.29
CA GLU A 497 -7.66 -16.71 10.04
C GLU A 497 -6.98 -18.03 9.63
N SER A 498 -5.65 -18.04 9.54
CA SER A 498 -4.89 -19.26 9.29
C SER A 498 -5.04 -20.22 10.46
N MET A 499 -5.32 -21.50 10.18
CA MET A 499 -5.65 -22.49 11.21
C MET A 499 -4.69 -23.69 11.19
N THR A 500 -4.36 -24.20 12.37
CA THR A 500 -3.56 -25.43 12.52
C THR A 500 -4.48 -26.61 12.82
N LEU A 501 -4.36 -27.67 12.04
CA LEU A 501 -5.11 -28.91 12.17
C LEU A 501 -4.20 -30.02 12.69
N ASP A 502 -4.36 -30.36 13.97
CA ASP A 502 -3.80 -31.58 14.54
C ASP A 502 -4.62 -32.81 14.11
N PHE A 503 -3.92 -33.85 13.66
CA PHE A 503 -4.47 -35.18 13.37
C PHE A 503 -4.03 -36.19 14.43
N GLU A 504 -4.87 -37.18 14.71
CA GLU A 504 -4.62 -38.22 15.74
C GLU A 504 -3.31 -39.00 15.52
N CYS A 505 -2.87 -39.09 14.27
CA CYS A 505 -1.59 -39.71 13.89
C CYS A 505 -0.35 -38.85 14.20
N GLY A 506 -0.50 -37.71 14.87
CA GLY A 506 0.62 -36.83 15.28
C GLY A 506 1.12 -35.87 14.20
N VAL A 507 0.46 -35.83 13.03
CA VAL A 507 0.70 -34.85 11.97
C VAL A 507 0.03 -33.52 12.33
N GLN A 508 0.74 -32.41 12.09
CA GLN A 508 0.19 -31.06 12.20
C GLN A 508 0.24 -30.38 10.84
N LEU A 509 -0.92 -29.89 10.39
CA LEU A 509 -1.10 -29.21 9.11
C LEU A 509 -1.49 -27.75 9.34
N LYS A 510 -0.77 -26.78 8.76
CA LYS A 510 -1.22 -25.39 8.68
C LYS A 510 -2.04 -25.21 7.41
N LEU A 511 -3.26 -24.72 7.56
CA LEU A 511 -4.18 -24.34 6.49
C LEU A 511 -4.21 -22.81 6.43
N GLY A 512 -3.83 -22.25 5.28
CA GLY A 512 -3.73 -20.81 5.07
C GLY A 512 -4.60 -20.32 3.91
N PHE A 513 -4.83 -19.01 3.90
CA PHE A 513 -5.79 -18.34 3.04
C PHE A 513 -5.17 -17.08 2.42
N ALA A 514 -5.44 -16.80 1.14
CA ALA A 514 -5.03 -15.57 0.47
C ALA A 514 -6.10 -15.07 -0.50
N ALA A 515 -6.32 -13.76 -0.59
CA ALA A 515 -7.29 -13.16 -1.51
C ALA A 515 -6.57 -12.70 -2.79
N GLU A 516 -6.97 -13.23 -3.94
CA GLU A 516 -6.54 -12.70 -5.25
C GLU A 516 -7.45 -11.53 -5.66
N PHE A 517 -8.76 -11.67 -5.40
CA PHE A 517 -9.81 -10.66 -5.63
C PHE A 517 -10.87 -10.78 -4.52
N SER A 518 -11.77 -9.79 -4.36
CA SER A 518 -12.85 -9.87 -3.36
C SER A 518 -13.76 -11.09 -3.56
N ASN A 519 -13.81 -11.67 -4.78
CA ASN A 519 -14.53 -12.92 -5.07
C ASN A 519 -13.66 -14.14 -5.43
N VAL A 520 -12.35 -14.10 -5.15
CA VAL A 520 -11.41 -15.20 -5.42
C VAL A 520 -10.48 -15.43 -4.22
N LEU A 521 -10.60 -16.61 -3.62
CA LEU A 521 -9.81 -17.07 -2.47
C LEU A 521 -8.89 -18.23 -2.90
N VAL A 522 -7.62 -18.17 -2.53
CA VAL A 522 -6.70 -19.30 -2.63
C VAL A 522 -6.54 -19.92 -1.25
N ILE A 523 -6.79 -21.22 -1.14
CA ILE A 523 -6.52 -22.03 0.05
C ILE A 523 -5.24 -22.81 -0.20
N TYR A 524 -4.35 -22.86 0.79
CA TYR A 524 -3.13 -23.66 0.73
C TYR A 524 -2.88 -24.47 2.01
N THR A 525 -2.35 -25.69 1.84
CA THR A 525 -2.06 -26.63 2.94
C THR A 525 -0.57 -26.91 3.05
N ASN A 526 -0.01 -26.76 4.25
CA ASN A 526 1.40 -27.02 4.57
C ASN A 526 1.53 -28.01 5.73
N ILE A 527 2.30 -29.09 5.57
CA ILE A 527 2.56 -30.06 6.66
C ILE A 527 3.72 -29.53 7.52
N VAL A 528 3.38 -28.98 8.69
CA VAL A 528 4.34 -28.38 9.63
C VAL A 528 5.09 -29.46 10.42
N LYS A 529 4.42 -30.57 10.73
CA LYS A 529 5.01 -31.67 11.51
C LYS A 529 4.56 -33.02 10.95
N LYS A 530 5.52 -33.92 10.69
CA LYS A 530 5.29 -35.30 10.27
C LYS A 530 6.08 -36.26 11.18
N PRO A 531 5.45 -37.32 11.74
CA PRO A 531 6.17 -38.39 12.45
C PRO A 531 7.26 -39.07 11.61
N GLU A 532 8.29 -39.61 12.27
CA GLU A 532 9.40 -40.33 11.61
C GLU A 532 9.01 -41.70 11.06
N GLU A 533 7.95 -42.31 11.61
CA GLU A 533 7.43 -43.63 11.23
C GLU A 533 6.78 -43.63 9.83
N MET A 534 6.26 -42.48 9.41
CA MET A 534 5.65 -42.27 8.09
C MET A 534 6.73 -42.11 7.01
N SER A 535 6.63 -42.87 5.93
CA SER A 535 7.46 -42.72 4.73
C SER A 535 7.05 -41.48 3.92
N SER A 536 5.75 -41.35 3.66
CA SER A 536 5.15 -40.23 2.92
C SER A 536 3.89 -39.72 3.64
N CYS A 537 3.54 -38.45 3.43
CA CYS A 537 2.29 -37.88 3.92
C CYS A 537 1.89 -36.69 3.05
N GLN A 538 0.62 -36.61 2.64
CA GLN A 538 0.06 -35.54 1.81
C GLN A 538 -1.34 -35.17 2.31
N ALA A 539 -1.68 -33.88 2.22
CA ALA A 539 -2.99 -33.36 2.63
C ALA A 539 -3.73 -32.73 1.45
N HIS A 540 -4.91 -33.26 1.15
CA HIS A 540 -5.74 -32.85 0.02
C HIS A 540 -7.07 -32.29 0.52
N LEU A 541 -7.53 -31.18 -0.04
CA LEU A 541 -8.90 -30.70 0.13
C LEU A 541 -9.85 -31.57 -0.71
N ILE A 542 -10.97 -31.98 -0.12
CA ILE A 542 -12.07 -32.70 -0.79
C ILE A 542 -13.41 -32.07 -0.38
N ASN A 543 -14.50 -32.49 -1.04
CA ASN A 543 -15.88 -32.04 -0.77
C ASN A 543 -16.15 -30.54 -0.98
N LEU A 544 -15.29 -29.82 -1.72
CA LEU A 544 -15.60 -28.47 -2.20
C LEU A 544 -16.61 -28.53 -3.34
N SER A 545 -17.79 -27.96 -3.11
CA SER A 545 -18.87 -27.90 -4.10
C SER A 545 -18.54 -26.93 -5.25
N ASP A 546 -19.14 -27.17 -6.42
CA ASP A 546 -19.04 -26.34 -7.64
C ASP A 546 -17.65 -26.14 -8.29
N LEU A 547 -16.61 -26.88 -7.88
CA LEU A 547 -15.27 -26.82 -8.49
C LEU A 547 -14.91 -28.09 -9.27
N ASP A 548 -14.13 -27.95 -10.35
CA ASP A 548 -13.53 -29.08 -11.07
C ASP A 548 -12.45 -29.71 -10.17
N PRO A 549 -12.56 -30.99 -9.76
CA PRO A 549 -11.56 -31.67 -8.94
C PRO A 549 -10.16 -31.65 -9.56
N LYS A 550 -10.04 -31.50 -10.88
CA LYS A 550 -8.75 -31.39 -11.58
C LYS A 550 -7.99 -30.09 -11.32
N MET A 551 -8.64 -29.07 -10.78
CA MET A 551 -8.05 -27.75 -10.47
C MET A 551 -7.72 -27.57 -8.97
N MET A 552 -7.98 -28.60 -8.17
CA MET A 552 -7.70 -28.62 -6.74
C MET A 552 -6.35 -29.26 -6.43
N ASN A 553 -5.79 -28.92 -5.27
CA ASN A 553 -4.60 -29.53 -4.67
C ASN A 553 -3.37 -29.61 -5.61
N LYS A 554 -2.99 -28.47 -6.19
CA LYS A 554 -1.83 -28.37 -7.08
C LYS A 554 -0.55 -28.07 -6.34
N GLU A 555 0.59 -28.55 -6.84
CA GLU A 555 1.91 -28.24 -6.26
C GLU A 555 2.34 -26.79 -6.53
N THR A 556 1.77 -26.16 -7.56
CA THR A 556 2.03 -24.76 -7.93
C THR A 556 0.73 -23.94 -8.00
N PRO A 557 0.72 -22.66 -7.58
CA PRO A 557 -0.45 -21.79 -7.73
C PRO A 557 -0.88 -21.61 -9.20
N GLU A 558 0.07 -21.59 -10.13
CA GLU A 558 -0.14 -21.40 -11.57
C GLU A 558 -1.01 -22.50 -12.20
N GLU A 559 -0.88 -23.75 -11.73
CA GLU A 559 -1.72 -24.87 -12.16
C GLU A 559 -3.19 -24.73 -11.72
N THR A 560 -3.47 -23.95 -10.66
CA THR A 560 -4.85 -23.61 -10.24
C THR A 560 -5.44 -22.44 -11.03
N GLY A 561 -4.63 -21.76 -11.85
CA GLY A 561 -4.99 -20.50 -12.49
C GLY A 561 -4.76 -19.25 -11.64
N SER A 562 -3.97 -19.34 -10.56
CA SER A 562 -3.56 -18.21 -9.70
C SER A 562 -2.16 -17.74 -10.11
N TYR A 563 -2.08 -16.70 -10.95
CA TYR A 563 -0.80 -16.22 -11.52
C TYR A 563 -0.26 -14.95 -10.84
N LEU A 564 -1.07 -14.27 -10.02
CA LEU A 564 -0.78 -12.92 -9.52
C LEU A 564 -0.08 -12.91 -8.14
N LEU A 565 -0.14 -14.03 -7.42
CA LEU A 565 0.31 -14.17 -6.02
C LEU A 565 1.53 -15.10 -5.86
N THR A 566 2.14 -15.54 -6.96
CA THR A 566 3.14 -16.63 -6.99
C THR A 566 4.42 -16.35 -6.19
N GLY A 567 4.81 -15.08 -6.04
CA GLY A 567 5.91 -14.66 -5.15
C GLY A 567 5.55 -14.49 -3.67
N SER A 568 4.27 -14.67 -3.28
CA SER A 568 3.77 -14.45 -1.92
C SER A 568 3.34 -15.72 -1.18
N PHE A 569 3.35 -16.88 -1.85
CA PHE A 569 2.93 -18.15 -1.25
C PHE A 569 4.09 -18.94 -0.63
N PRO A 570 3.86 -19.71 0.45
CA PRO A 570 4.90 -20.56 1.04
C PRO A 570 5.24 -21.77 0.16
N GLN A 571 6.52 -22.05 -0.06
CA GLN A 571 6.95 -23.22 -0.83
C GLN A 571 6.53 -24.54 -0.17
N HIS A 572 6.40 -25.60 -0.97
CA HIS A 572 5.99 -26.96 -0.56
C HIS A 572 4.55 -27.08 0.01
N CYS A 573 3.62 -26.24 -0.47
CA CYS A 573 2.19 -26.37 -0.18
C CYS A 573 1.42 -27.03 -1.34
N LEU A 574 0.21 -27.54 -1.05
CA LEU A 574 -0.79 -27.80 -2.09
C LEU A 574 -1.82 -26.66 -2.13
N TYR A 575 -2.18 -26.23 -3.33
CA TYR A 575 -3.01 -25.05 -3.61
C TYR A 575 -4.36 -25.41 -4.21
N THR A 576 -5.41 -24.68 -3.81
CA THR A 576 -6.73 -24.74 -4.42
C THR A 576 -7.31 -23.33 -4.57
N ARG A 577 -7.66 -22.95 -5.80
CA ARG A 577 -8.23 -21.63 -6.13
C ARG A 577 -9.75 -21.70 -6.21
N LEU A 578 -10.42 -21.05 -5.26
CA LEU A 578 -11.86 -20.88 -5.22
C LEU A 578 -12.23 -19.56 -5.91
N SER A 579 -12.84 -19.64 -7.08
CA SER A 579 -13.41 -18.48 -7.78
C SER A 579 -14.93 -18.45 -7.64
N SER A 580 -15.57 -17.34 -8.02
CA SER A 580 -17.02 -17.15 -7.93
C SER A 580 -17.61 -17.14 -6.51
N LEU A 581 -16.89 -16.66 -5.49
CA LEU A 581 -17.40 -16.63 -4.11
C LEU A 581 -18.73 -15.87 -3.95
N GLN A 582 -19.07 -14.95 -4.86
CA GLN A 582 -20.35 -14.24 -4.85
C GLN A 582 -21.58 -15.17 -5.01
N LYS A 583 -21.38 -16.38 -5.55
CA LYS A 583 -22.42 -17.42 -5.74
C LYS A 583 -22.68 -18.25 -4.49
N LEU A 584 -21.79 -18.18 -3.49
CA LEU A 584 -21.89 -18.94 -2.26
C LEU A 584 -23.12 -18.47 -1.45
N LYS A 585 -24.04 -19.40 -1.16
CA LYS A 585 -25.29 -19.14 -0.43
C LYS A 585 -25.22 -19.51 1.05
N GLU A 586 -24.51 -20.60 1.34
CA GLU A 586 -24.35 -21.18 2.68
C GLU A 586 -22.93 -20.92 3.18
N ASN A 587 -22.52 -21.57 4.27
CA ASN A 587 -21.14 -21.53 4.72
C ASN A 587 -20.24 -22.35 3.78
N LEU A 588 -18.99 -21.93 3.63
CA LEU A 588 -17.97 -22.68 2.89
C LEU A 588 -17.38 -23.77 3.79
N VAL A 589 -18.01 -24.93 3.75
CA VAL A 589 -17.57 -26.14 4.44
C VAL A 589 -16.81 -27.04 3.46
N PHE A 590 -15.68 -27.59 3.88
CA PHE A 590 -14.89 -28.57 3.13
C PHE A 590 -14.18 -29.55 4.05
N THR A 591 -13.65 -30.63 3.48
CA THR A 591 -12.94 -31.65 4.26
C THR A 591 -11.47 -31.67 3.88
N VAL A 592 -10.60 -31.61 4.89
CA VAL A 592 -9.16 -31.86 4.73
C VAL A 592 -8.89 -33.35 4.89
N CYS A 593 -8.43 -33.99 3.83
CA CYS A 593 -8.08 -35.39 3.74
C CYS A 593 -6.57 -35.56 3.90
N LEU A 594 -6.11 -36.18 4.98
CA LEU A 594 -4.71 -36.52 5.18
C LEU A 594 -4.48 -37.98 4.80
N GLN A 595 -3.59 -38.22 3.84
CA GLN A 595 -3.15 -39.57 3.45
C GLN A 595 -1.69 -39.76 3.86
N ALA A 596 -1.36 -40.91 4.44
CA ALA A 596 0.01 -41.25 4.81
C ALA A 596 0.33 -42.73 4.55
N GLU A 597 1.60 -42.97 4.25
CA GLU A 597 2.20 -44.30 4.16
C GLU A 597 3.16 -44.49 5.34
N PHE A 598 3.23 -45.70 5.88
CA PHE A 598 4.14 -46.06 6.96
C PHE A 598 5.19 -47.02 6.45
N LYS A 599 6.40 -46.95 7.02
CA LYS A 599 7.50 -47.86 6.67
C LYS A 599 7.22 -49.34 7.00
N SER A 600 6.14 -49.62 7.73
CA SER A 600 5.73 -50.93 8.26
C SER A 600 4.41 -51.48 7.68
N LEU A 601 3.74 -50.75 6.78
CA LEU A 601 2.43 -51.09 6.23
C LEU A 601 2.43 -50.86 4.71
N ASP A 602 1.96 -51.86 3.95
CA ASP A 602 1.81 -51.77 2.48
C ASP A 602 0.51 -51.04 2.05
N GLU A 603 -0.34 -50.63 3.00
CA GLU A 603 -1.60 -49.93 2.74
C GLU A 603 -1.54 -48.45 3.19
N GLN A 604 -2.11 -47.56 2.37
CA GLN A 604 -2.28 -46.15 2.70
C GLN A 604 -3.36 -45.96 3.77
N VAL A 605 -3.04 -45.16 4.79
CA VAL A 605 -3.98 -44.79 5.85
C VAL A 605 -4.48 -43.36 5.61
N GLN A 606 -5.78 -43.14 5.82
CA GLN A 606 -6.44 -41.87 5.57
C GLN A 606 -7.18 -41.36 6.81
N TRP A 607 -7.01 -40.07 7.13
CA TRP A 607 -7.81 -39.34 8.10
C TRP A 607 -8.53 -38.19 7.41
N THR A 608 -9.66 -37.76 7.97
CA THR A 608 -10.45 -36.63 7.44
C THR A 608 -10.85 -35.71 8.57
N LYS A 609 -10.80 -34.39 8.31
CA LYS A 609 -11.22 -33.36 9.25
C LYS A 609 -12.05 -32.32 8.51
N GLU A 610 -13.27 -32.09 8.97
CA GLU A 610 -14.15 -31.07 8.40
C GLU A 610 -13.75 -29.68 8.90
N VAL A 611 -13.88 -28.69 8.01
CA VAL A 611 -13.51 -27.29 8.23
C VAL A 611 -14.63 -26.41 7.69
N ASP A 612 -15.17 -25.54 8.54
CA ASP A 612 -16.10 -24.47 8.18
C ASP A 612 -15.38 -23.12 8.36
N ILE A 613 -15.28 -22.32 7.30
CA ILE A 613 -14.72 -20.96 7.32
C ILE A 613 -15.79 -19.86 7.13
N GLY A 614 -17.06 -20.21 7.32
CA GLY A 614 -18.19 -19.31 7.18
C GLY A 614 -18.35 -18.79 5.75
N LYS A 615 -18.70 -17.52 5.62
CA LYS A 615 -18.74 -16.81 4.33
C LYS A 615 -17.48 -15.93 4.21
N PRO A 616 -16.47 -16.31 3.40
CA PRO A 616 -15.27 -15.50 3.23
C PRO A 616 -15.49 -14.34 2.25
N LEU A 617 -14.75 -13.24 2.46
CA LEU A 617 -14.68 -12.09 1.53
C LEU A 617 -16.08 -11.59 1.10
N ILE A 618 -16.32 -11.39 -0.21
CA ILE A 618 -17.58 -10.84 -0.74
C ILE A 618 -18.82 -11.71 -0.44
N ALA A 619 -18.65 -12.99 -0.08
CA ALA A 619 -19.78 -13.86 0.24
C ALA A 619 -20.59 -13.33 1.44
N LYS A 620 -19.96 -12.56 2.35
CA LYS A 620 -20.65 -11.88 3.46
C LYS A 620 -21.73 -10.88 3.03
N LEU A 621 -21.66 -10.35 1.79
CA LEU A 621 -22.63 -9.38 1.27
C LEU A 621 -23.85 -10.02 0.58
N ASP A 622 -23.88 -11.35 0.42
CA ASP A 622 -24.96 -12.10 -0.26
C ASP A 622 -25.35 -11.51 -1.64
N LEU A 623 -24.39 -11.29 -2.53
CA LEU A 623 -24.62 -10.74 -3.88
C LEU A 623 -25.50 -11.63 -4.80
N HIS A 624 -25.95 -12.80 -4.32
CA HIS A 624 -26.89 -13.70 -4.99
C HIS A 624 -28.37 -13.40 -4.66
N ARG A 625 -28.67 -12.38 -3.86
CA ARG A 625 -30.06 -11.97 -3.53
C ARG A 625 -30.83 -11.62 -4.81
N PRO A 626 -32.10 -12.06 -4.97
CA PRO A 626 -32.93 -11.65 -6.10
C PRO A 626 -33.13 -10.13 -6.05
N THR A 627 -32.79 -9.45 -7.14
CA THR A 627 -32.80 -7.98 -7.25
C THR A 627 -34.14 -7.41 -6.79
N ARG A 628 -34.12 -6.50 -5.81
CA ARG A 628 -35.33 -5.83 -5.35
C ARG A 628 -35.90 -4.99 -6.49
N ARG A 629 -37.14 -5.25 -6.90
CA ARG A 629 -37.85 -4.53 -7.98
C ARG A 629 -38.02 -3.01 -7.78
N ASN A 630 -37.48 -2.41 -6.72
CA ASN A 630 -37.84 -1.07 -6.26
C ASN A 630 -36.68 -0.04 -6.20
N SER A 631 -35.42 -0.42 -6.48
CA SER A 631 -34.27 0.50 -6.52
C SER A 631 -33.91 0.91 -7.96
N CYS A 632 -33.43 -0.04 -8.77
CA CYS A 632 -33.00 0.26 -10.16
C CYS A 632 -34.12 0.19 -11.22
N GLN A 633 -35.31 -0.34 -10.91
CA GLN A 633 -36.40 -0.46 -11.90
C GLN A 633 -37.36 0.74 -11.94
N GLN A 634 -37.44 1.55 -10.88
CA GLN A 634 -38.43 2.66 -10.82
C GLN A 634 -38.13 3.84 -11.77
N THR A 635 -36.93 3.92 -12.35
CA THR A 635 -36.61 4.88 -13.42
C THR A 635 -36.65 4.27 -14.83
N CYS A 636 -37.00 2.99 -14.98
CA CYS A 636 -37.06 2.28 -16.25
C CYS A 636 -38.51 1.99 -16.70
N LEU A 637 -39.37 3.02 -16.69
CA LEU A 637 -40.66 2.97 -17.39
C LEU A 637 -40.48 3.34 -18.87
N MET A 638 -40.28 2.34 -19.72
CA MET A 638 -40.45 2.49 -21.16
C MET A 638 -41.96 2.65 -21.49
N PRO A 639 -42.34 3.54 -22.42
CA PRO A 639 -43.75 3.82 -22.70
C PRO A 639 -44.41 2.67 -23.49
N HIS A 640 -45.32 1.94 -22.85
CA HIS A 640 -46.18 0.95 -23.52
C HIS A 640 -47.37 1.63 -24.24
N SER A 641 -47.65 1.21 -25.48
CA SER A 641 -48.80 1.62 -26.31
C SER A 641 -48.95 0.65 -27.50
N PRO A 642 -50.15 0.43 -28.07
CA PRO A 642 -51.02 -0.63 -27.53
C PRO A 642 -51.60 -1.61 -28.58
N SER A 643 -51.81 -2.86 -28.16
CA SER A 643 -52.73 -3.86 -28.76
C SER A 643 -52.65 -5.14 -27.90
N THR A 644 -53.70 -5.94 -27.67
CA THR A 644 -55.05 -6.04 -28.28
C THR A 644 -56.19 -6.02 -27.23
N SER A 645 -57.42 -5.86 -27.70
CA SER A 645 -58.66 -5.60 -26.94
C SER A 645 -59.29 -6.80 -26.21
N PRO A 646 -60.06 -6.58 -25.12
CA PRO A 646 -60.80 -7.61 -24.37
C PRO A 646 -62.27 -7.76 -24.82
N SER A 647 -62.87 -8.95 -24.58
CA SER A 647 -64.33 -9.19 -24.55
C SER A 647 -64.64 -10.57 -23.91
N PRO A 648 -65.86 -10.84 -23.41
CA PRO A 648 -66.51 -10.09 -22.34
C PRO A 648 -67.08 -10.98 -21.18
N SER A 649 -67.65 -10.28 -20.19
CA SER A 649 -68.35 -10.65 -18.93
C SER A 649 -69.58 -11.62 -19.08
N PRO A 650 -70.44 -11.93 -18.05
CA PRO A 650 -70.54 -11.40 -16.67
C PRO A 650 -71.02 -12.35 -15.51
N GLY A 651 -70.97 -11.83 -14.26
CA GLY A 651 -71.93 -12.13 -13.16
C GLY A 651 -71.67 -13.39 -12.27
N ALA A 652 -72.16 -13.48 -11.02
CA ALA A 652 -72.89 -12.51 -10.19
C ALA A 652 -72.88 -12.88 -8.67
N GLU A 653 -72.96 -11.84 -7.81
CA GLU A 653 -73.61 -11.75 -6.47
C GLU A 653 -73.46 -12.81 -5.35
N ARG A 654 -72.95 -12.38 -4.18
CA ARG A 654 -73.68 -12.11 -2.88
C ARG A 654 -72.63 -11.93 -1.75
N MET A 655 -72.48 -10.79 -1.05
CA MET A 655 -73.35 -10.14 -0.04
C MET A 655 -73.74 -11.06 1.14
N LEU A 656 -73.58 -10.72 2.44
CA LEU A 656 -73.47 -9.39 3.11
C LEU A 656 -72.89 -9.46 4.57
N PHE A 657 -72.75 -8.29 5.23
CA PHE A 657 -72.36 -7.96 6.63
C PHE A 657 -70.83 -7.91 6.95
N HIS A 658 -70.21 -6.79 7.38
CA HIS A 658 -70.40 -5.88 8.55
C HIS A 658 -70.22 -6.62 9.91
N GLY A 659 -69.42 -6.16 10.89
CA GLY A 659 -68.45 -5.06 11.00
C GLY A 659 -67.85 -4.95 12.42
N ILE A 660 -66.63 -4.39 12.57
CA ILE A 660 -66.19 -3.30 13.49
C ILE A 660 -66.89 -3.18 14.89
N PRO A 661 -66.22 -2.90 16.06
CA PRO A 661 -64.78 -2.89 16.42
C PRO A 661 -64.40 -3.47 17.84
N CYS A 662 -63.11 -3.32 18.20
CA CYS A 662 -62.56 -3.11 19.57
C CYS A 662 -62.36 -4.25 20.60
N HIS A 663 -61.11 -4.26 21.14
CA HIS A 663 -60.60 -4.75 22.44
C HIS A 663 -60.37 -6.26 22.75
N HIS A 664 -59.07 -6.56 22.94
CA HIS A 664 -58.36 -7.57 23.75
C HIS A 664 -59.13 -8.58 24.64
N PRO A 665 -58.62 -9.84 24.73
CA PRO A 665 -57.68 -10.16 25.82
C PRO A 665 -56.49 -11.12 25.50
N GLN A 666 -55.42 -10.99 26.31
CA GLN A 666 -54.54 -12.02 26.94
C GLN A 666 -54.02 -13.23 26.10
N SER A 667 -52.71 -13.30 25.75
CA SER A 667 -51.56 -13.87 26.51
C SER A 667 -51.57 -15.40 26.65
N SER A 668 -50.60 -16.18 26.15
CA SER A 668 -49.16 -16.26 26.54
C SER A 668 -48.30 -16.82 25.39
N SER A 669 -46.97 -16.67 25.23
CA SER A 669 -45.83 -15.95 25.88
C SER A 669 -44.58 -16.29 25.02
N SER A 670 -43.45 -15.58 24.91
CA SER A 670 -42.78 -14.46 25.61
C SER A 670 -42.20 -13.47 24.55
N PHE A 671 -41.78 -12.22 24.77
CA PHE A 671 -41.20 -11.42 25.86
C PHE A 671 -39.65 -11.42 25.93
N LEU A 672 -38.92 -10.28 25.88
CA LEU A 672 -39.24 -8.82 25.79
C LEU A 672 -38.26 -8.13 24.79
N HIS A 673 -38.59 -7.12 23.95
CA HIS A 673 -39.13 -5.74 24.14
C HIS A 673 -38.13 -4.71 24.74
N VAL A 674 -38.05 -3.42 24.35
CA VAL A 674 -38.44 -2.67 23.11
C VAL A 674 -37.90 -1.21 23.16
N CYS A 675 -38.02 -0.48 22.04
CA CYS A 675 -37.56 0.90 21.76
C CYS A 675 -38.18 2.07 22.58
N GLU A 676 -37.50 3.23 22.47
CA GLU A 676 -37.92 4.65 22.36
C GLU A 676 -39.33 5.15 22.80
N PRO A 677 -39.44 6.45 23.17
CA PRO A 677 -40.12 7.40 22.26
C PRO A 677 -39.63 8.86 22.26
N LEU A 678 -40.17 9.66 21.32
CA LEU A 678 -39.89 11.09 21.07
C LEU A 678 -40.51 12.10 22.06
N HIS A 679 -39.78 13.22 22.23
CA HIS A 679 -40.20 14.63 22.39
C HIS A 679 -41.62 15.01 22.89
N GLY A 680 -41.64 15.81 23.96
CA GLY A 680 -42.73 16.75 24.30
C GLY A 680 -42.23 17.85 25.25
N ALA A 681 -42.58 19.12 25.01
CA ALA A 681 -42.06 20.26 25.76
C ALA A 681 -43.18 21.07 26.45
N ALA A 682 -43.06 21.27 27.77
CA ALA A 682 -43.64 22.36 28.56
C ALA A 682 -43.03 22.31 29.98
N GLY A 683 -42.56 23.44 30.53
CA GLY A 683 -41.88 23.48 31.84
C GLY A 683 -42.73 24.07 32.97
N VAL A 684 -42.35 23.77 34.23
CA VAL A 684 -42.77 24.46 35.47
C VAL A 684 -41.60 24.46 36.48
N TYR A 685 -41.58 25.47 37.36
CA TYR A 685 -40.60 25.77 38.42
C TYR A 685 -40.60 24.83 39.65
N GLY A 686 -39.53 24.88 40.45
CA GLY A 686 -39.42 24.38 41.84
C GLY A 686 -38.29 23.34 42.00
N ASP A 687 -37.05 23.62 42.40
CA ASP A 687 -36.46 24.37 43.53
C ASP A 687 -36.15 23.52 44.79
N SER A 688 -34.94 23.72 45.34
CA SER A 688 -34.42 23.37 46.67
C SER A 688 -34.07 21.91 47.12
N LEU A 689 -32.75 21.74 47.36
CA LEU A 689 -32.07 21.21 48.58
C LEU A 689 -31.77 19.71 48.83
N HIS A 690 -30.47 19.49 49.08
CA HIS A 690 -29.75 18.55 49.98
C HIS A 690 -30.54 17.58 50.89
N ASP A 691 -30.07 16.33 51.03
CA ASP A 691 -29.04 16.00 52.06
C ASP A 691 -28.35 14.63 51.86
N ASP A 692 -27.24 14.42 52.59
CA ASP A 692 -26.30 13.28 52.49
C ASP A 692 -26.82 11.93 53.05
N TYR A 693 -26.16 10.82 52.67
CA TYR A 693 -25.72 9.76 53.61
C TYR A 693 -24.70 8.78 52.98
N GLU A 694 -23.57 8.56 53.67
CA GLU A 694 -22.56 7.54 53.34
C GLU A 694 -22.98 6.12 53.77
N CYS A 695 -22.66 5.08 52.98
CA CYS A 695 -21.62 4.08 53.32
C CYS A 695 -21.61 2.81 52.42
N LEU A 696 -20.43 2.56 51.83
CA LEU A 696 -19.73 1.27 51.73
C LEU A 696 -20.49 -0.03 51.36
N TYR A 697 -20.18 -0.57 50.17
CA TYR A 697 -19.86 -2.00 49.98
C TYR A 697 -18.83 -2.18 48.85
N GLU A 698 -18.02 -3.24 48.93
CA GLU A 698 -16.81 -3.43 48.12
C GLU A 698 -17.02 -4.11 46.74
N ASN A 699 -16.01 -3.89 45.88
CA ASN A 699 -15.46 -4.81 44.88
C ASN A 699 -16.15 -5.07 43.53
N ASN A 700 -15.30 -5.01 42.50
CA ASN A 700 -15.31 -5.73 41.23
C ASN A 700 -16.46 -5.51 40.24
N LEU A 701 -16.25 -4.56 39.32
CA LEU A 701 -16.59 -4.74 37.90
C LEU A 701 -15.43 -4.29 37.01
N TYR A 702 -14.48 -5.20 36.79
CA TYR A 702 -13.68 -5.19 35.56
C TYR A 702 -14.60 -5.61 34.39
N SER A 703 -14.77 -4.74 33.40
CA SER A 703 -14.99 -5.19 32.03
C SER A 703 -14.50 -4.14 31.04
N PRO A 704 -13.79 -4.53 29.97
CA PRO A 704 -13.03 -3.59 29.14
C PRO A 704 -13.88 -2.97 28.02
N CYS A 705 -13.62 -1.71 27.71
CA CYS A 705 -14.04 -1.13 26.45
C CYS A 705 -13.19 -1.75 25.32
N MET A 706 -13.79 -2.63 24.52
CA MET A 706 -13.11 -3.29 23.40
C MET A 706 -12.58 -2.26 22.38
N PRO A 707 -11.32 -2.38 21.91
CA PRO A 707 -10.83 -1.61 20.78
C PRO A 707 -11.53 -2.03 19.48
N LEU A 708 -11.65 -1.11 18.51
CA LEU A 708 -12.00 -1.49 17.14
C LEU A 708 -10.89 -2.39 16.53
N PRO A 709 -11.24 -3.38 15.70
CA PRO A 709 -10.22 -4.20 15.04
C PRO A 709 -9.49 -3.39 13.97
N SER A 710 -8.22 -3.09 14.22
CA SER A 710 -7.25 -2.84 13.15
C SER A 710 -6.94 -4.18 12.49
N VAL A 711 -7.26 -4.31 11.19
CA VAL A 711 -7.00 -5.52 10.40
C VAL A 711 -5.50 -5.90 10.49
N PRO A 712 -5.14 -7.11 10.94
CA PRO A 712 -3.75 -7.55 11.00
C PRO A 712 -3.22 -7.80 9.58
N ILE A 713 -2.04 -7.25 9.28
CA ILE A 713 -1.23 -7.69 8.14
C ILE A 713 -0.21 -8.69 8.69
N GLU A 714 -0.53 -9.98 8.68
CA GLU A 714 0.49 -11.03 8.89
C GLU A 714 1.37 -11.17 7.64
N THR A 715 2.28 -10.22 7.44
CA THR A 715 3.48 -10.43 6.61
C THR A 715 4.73 -10.13 7.42
N THR A 716 5.33 -11.20 7.96
CA THR A 716 6.71 -11.26 8.46
C THR A 716 7.14 -10.16 9.47
N GLU A 717 6.78 -10.31 10.74
CA GLU A 717 7.34 -9.48 11.83
C GLU A 717 8.82 -9.81 12.17
N ASP A 718 9.40 -10.89 11.61
CA ASP A 718 10.78 -11.34 11.89
C ASP A 718 11.88 -10.73 10.97
N ILE A 719 11.59 -9.63 10.23
CA ILE A 719 12.59 -8.99 9.32
C ILE A 719 12.71 -7.45 9.53
N GLU A 720 12.61 -6.96 10.77
CA GLU A 720 13.09 -5.58 11.10
C GLU A 720 14.49 -5.55 11.75
N ASP A 721 15.00 -6.68 12.24
CA ASP A 721 16.23 -6.75 13.06
C ASP A 721 17.58 -6.66 12.29
N MET A 722 17.59 -6.28 11.00
CA MET A 722 18.81 -6.03 10.23
C MET A 722 18.83 -4.68 9.47
N GLN A 723 18.21 -3.63 10.01
CA GLN A 723 18.30 -2.29 9.42
C GLN A 723 19.64 -1.59 9.75
N ASN A 724 20.73 -2.02 9.11
CA ASN A 724 22.03 -1.33 9.19
C ASN A 724 22.01 -0.02 8.38
N SER A 725 22.11 1.12 9.07
CA SER A 725 22.27 2.43 8.44
C SER A 725 23.74 2.71 8.08
N PHE A 726 24.06 2.84 6.80
CA PHE A 726 25.40 3.17 6.31
C PHE A 726 25.53 4.67 5.96
N ASN A 727 26.58 5.33 6.46
CA ASN A 727 26.93 6.70 6.05
C ASN A 727 27.74 6.69 4.76
N ILE A 728 27.07 6.93 3.64
CA ILE A 728 27.60 6.87 2.28
C ILE A 728 28.44 8.13 1.96
N LYS A 729 29.63 7.94 1.38
CA LYS A 729 30.52 9.02 0.89
C LYS A 729 30.64 8.99 -0.62
N ALA A 730 31.26 10.02 -1.20
CA ALA A 730 31.51 10.14 -2.64
C ALA A 730 32.25 8.95 -3.28
N ILE A 731 33.12 8.29 -2.49
CA ILE A 731 33.91 7.12 -2.91
C ILE A 731 33.09 5.82 -2.93
N ASP A 732 31.92 5.81 -2.29
CA ASP A 732 31.03 4.64 -2.18
C ASP A 732 29.96 4.64 -3.29
N LEU A 733 30.09 5.50 -4.31
CA LEU A 733 29.21 5.50 -5.48
C LEU A 733 29.69 4.44 -6.49
N GLY A 734 28.81 3.52 -6.87
CA GLY A 734 29.17 2.42 -7.76
C GLY A 734 28.10 1.34 -7.90
N ASN A 735 28.47 0.28 -8.61
CA ASN A 735 27.65 -0.92 -8.77
C ASN A 735 28.07 -1.94 -7.71
N TYR A 736 27.16 -2.27 -6.81
CA TYR A 736 27.36 -3.26 -5.76
C TYR A 736 26.64 -4.56 -6.12
N SER A 737 27.22 -5.69 -5.70
CA SER A 737 26.61 -7.00 -5.78
C SER A 737 26.66 -7.66 -4.41
N CYS A 738 25.49 -7.89 -3.81
CA CYS A 738 25.35 -8.82 -2.71
C CYS A 738 25.29 -10.23 -3.29
N VAL A 739 26.11 -11.13 -2.76
CA VAL A 739 26.19 -12.53 -3.17
C VAL A 739 25.81 -13.37 -1.96
N PHE A 740 24.78 -14.20 -2.11
CA PHE A 740 24.29 -15.10 -1.08
C PHE A 740 24.65 -16.53 -1.47
N THR A 741 25.44 -17.20 -0.63
CA THR A 741 25.83 -18.60 -0.82
C THR A 741 25.21 -19.49 0.26
N TYR A 742 24.49 -20.52 -0.16
CA TYR A 742 23.90 -21.51 0.73
C TYR A 742 23.93 -22.89 0.07
N LEU A 743 24.55 -23.87 0.75
CA LEU A 743 24.65 -25.28 0.33
C LEU A 743 24.91 -25.46 -1.18
N GLU A 744 26.03 -24.90 -1.66
CA GLU A 744 26.51 -24.94 -3.06
C GLU A 744 25.73 -24.13 -4.10
N MET A 745 24.64 -23.43 -3.73
CA MET A 745 23.99 -22.43 -4.60
C MET A 745 24.49 -21.02 -4.30
N GLU A 746 24.71 -20.22 -5.36
CA GLU A 746 25.16 -18.81 -5.30
C GLU A 746 24.15 -17.91 -6.03
N GLU A 747 23.44 -17.07 -5.28
CA GLU A 747 22.49 -16.07 -5.81
C GLU A 747 23.04 -14.65 -5.69
N GLN A 748 22.80 -13.79 -6.68
CA GLN A 748 23.43 -12.48 -6.77
C GLN A 748 22.45 -11.33 -7.02
N VAL A 749 22.27 -10.47 -6.00
CA VAL A 749 21.48 -9.23 -6.08
C VAL A 749 22.40 -8.05 -6.40
N LYS A 750 22.12 -7.33 -7.49
CA LYS A 750 22.88 -6.14 -7.90
C LYS A 750 22.10 -4.86 -7.61
N PHE A 751 22.75 -3.87 -6.99
CA PHE A 751 22.19 -2.55 -6.76
C PHE A 751 23.21 -1.45 -7.10
N ILE A 752 22.72 -0.30 -7.57
CA ILE A 752 23.56 0.80 -8.05
C ILE A 752 23.38 2.00 -7.12
N LEU A 753 24.46 2.36 -6.43
CA LEU A 753 24.49 3.55 -5.58
C LEU A 753 24.94 4.76 -6.40
N LYS A 754 24.01 5.67 -6.67
CA LYS A 754 24.21 6.86 -7.51
C LYS A 754 23.66 8.10 -6.81
N ALA A 755 24.23 9.27 -7.13
CA ALA A 755 23.74 10.54 -6.63
C ALA A 755 22.28 10.82 -7.07
N PRO A 756 21.45 11.50 -6.24
CA PRO A 756 20.05 11.76 -6.57
C PRO A 756 19.90 12.66 -7.81
N ALA A 757 19.10 12.21 -8.79
CA ALA A 757 18.84 12.97 -10.00
C ALA A 757 17.71 14.01 -9.81
N ILE A 758 17.92 15.22 -10.33
CA ILE A 758 16.87 16.24 -10.51
C ILE A 758 15.85 15.66 -11.50
N LYS A 759 14.55 15.74 -11.16
CA LYS A 759 13.49 15.03 -11.91
C LYS A 759 13.19 15.71 -13.25
N ASP A 760 13.31 17.03 -13.29
CA ASP A 760 12.95 17.85 -14.44
C ASP A 760 14.14 18.02 -15.39
N LYS A 761 14.21 17.15 -16.39
CA LYS A 761 14.87 17.48 -17.66
C LYS A 761 13.82 18.03 -18.62
N ARG A 762 13.89 19.33 -18.88
CA ARG A 762 13.00 20.00 -19.81
C ARG A 762 13.66 20.00 -21.19
N ASP A 763 13.28 19.07 -22.04
CA ASP A 763 13.88 18.89 -23.38
C ASP A 763 13.47 19.97 -24.41
N ARG A 764 12.56 20.88 -24.04
CA ARG A 764 12.14 22.03 -24.86
C ARG A 764 12.57 23.35 -24.22
N PRO A 765 13.12 24.30 -25.00
CA PRO A 765 13.48 25.62 -24.48
C PRO A 765 12.24 26.40 -24.06
N ILE A 766 12.37 27.14 -22.96
CA ILE A 766 11.39 28.13 -22.51
C ILE A 766 11.53 29.35 -23.43
N VAL A 767 10.42 29.82 -24.01
CA VAL A 767 10.41 30.95 -24.94
C VAL A 767 9.69 32.13 -24.30
N SER A 768 10.29 33.32 -24.35
CA SER A 768 9.72 34.58 -23.84
C SER A 768 10.17 35.75 -24.73
N TYR A 769 9.60 36.94 -24.54
CA TYR A 769 9.95 38.14 -25.29
C TYR A 769 10.84 39.12 -24.51
N VAL A 770 11.52 40.00 -25.24
CA VAL A 770 12.30 41.10 -24.66
C VAL A 770 11.41 41.98 -23.78
N GLY A 771 11.84 42.26 -22.54
CA GLY A 771 11.11 43.04 -21.55
C GLY A 771 10.21 42.21 -20.60
N ASP A 772 9.96 40.94 -20.90
CA ASP A 772 9.22 40.04 -19.99
C ASP A 772 10.05 39.68 -18.74
N SER A 773 9.45 38.95 -17.80
CA SER A 773 10.16 38.27 -16.70
C SER A 773 9.80 36.79 -16.71
N VAL A 774 10.79 35.91 -16.57
CA VAL A 774 10.63 34.45 -16.64
C VAL A 774 11.10 33.78 -15.35
N VAL A 775 10.40 32.72 -14.95
CA VAL A 775 10.79 31.87 -13.81
C VAL A 775 11.30 30.53 -14.32
N LEU A 776 12.56 30.24 -14.00
CA LEU A 776 13.23 28.96 -14.22
C LEU A 776 13.17 28.16 -12.91
N GLU A 777 12.71 26.92 -12.96
CA GLU A 777 12.40 26.13 -11.75
C GLU A 777 12.96 24.71 -11.87
N CYS A 778 13.49 24.19 -10.76
CA CYS A 778 14.01 22.82 -10.66
C CYS A 778 13.52 22.14 -9.37
N HIS A 779 13.03 20.91 -9.49
CA HIS A 779 12.54 20.10 -8.38
C HIS A 779 13.43 18.87 -8.13
N MET A 780 13.74 18.61 -6.87
CA MET A 780 14.47 17.42 -6.40
C MET A 780 13.56 16.55 -5.51
N LYS A 781 13.73 15.22 -5.53
CA LYS A 781 12.96 14.32 -4.64
C LYS A 781 13.45 14.36 -3.18
N LEU A 782 14.72 14.69 -2.99
CA LEU A 782 15.38 14.84 -1.69
C LEU A 782 15.73 16.32 -1.45
N ILE A 783 15.91 16.72 -0.20
CA ILE A 783 16.33 18.08 0.15
C ILE A 783 17.86 18.16 0.03
N PRO A 784 18.43 18.99 -0.88
CA PRO A 784 19.86 19.24 -0.92
C PRO A 784 20.28 20.24 0.15
N ASN A 785 21.58 20.27 0.46
CA ASN A 785 22.15 21.17 1.46
C ASN A 785 22.11 22.63 0.99
N THR A 786 22.23 22.87 -0.31
CA THR A 786 21.98 24.17 -0.95
C THR A 786 21.74 24.01 -2.46
N TRP A 787 21.30 25.09 -3.11
CA TRP A 787 21.12 25.20 -4.55
C TRP A 787 22.02 26.29 -5.13
N VAL A 788 22.58 26.03 -6.31
CA VAL A 788 23.44 26.98 -7.04
C VAL A 788 22.99 27.08 -8.49
N TRP A 789 22.91 28.29 -9.03
CA TRP A 789 22.50 28.56 -10.41
C TRP A 789 23.66 29.10 -11.25
N TYR A 790 23.75 28.62 -12.50
CA TYR A 790 24.76 29.05 -13.47
C TYR A 790 24.11 29.45 -14.80
N LYS A 791 24.70 30.43 -15.49
CA LYS A 791 24.44 30.73 -16.91
C LYS A 791 25.62 30.19 -17.72
N THR A 792 25.37 29.48 -18.81
CA THR A 792 26.42 28.99 -19.71
C THR A 792 26.65 30.03 -20.81
N ASN A 793 27.86 30.59 -20.83
CA ASN A 793 28.30 31.55 -21.84
C ASN A 793 29.34 30.84 -22.73
N GLY A 794 28.90 30.31 -23.88
CA GLY A 794 29.73 29.44 -24.72
C GLY A 794 30.08 28.12 -24.03
N THR A 795 31.35 27.92 -23.68
CA THR A 795 31.86 26.70 -23.03
C THR A 795 32.03 26.83 -21.51
N GLU A 796 31.94 28.02 -20.94
CA GLU A 796 32.19 28.27 -19.51
C GLU A 796 30.88 28.45 -18.73
N LYS A 797 30.91 28.05 -17.44
CA LYS A 797 29.79 28.18 -16.50
C LYS A 797 30.01 29.41 -15.61
N GLU A 798 29.24 30.46 -15.83
CA GLU A 798 29.24 31.66 -14.99
C GLU A 798 28.24 31.49 -13.84
N LEU A 799 28.65 31.83 -12.61
CA LEU A 799 27.82 31.74 -11.41
C LEU A 799 26.83 32.91 -11.35
N ILE A 800 25.53 32.62 -11.24
CA ILE A 800 24.49 33.65 -11.11
C ILE A 800 24.42 34.11 -9.66
N ASN A 801 24.95 35.31 -9.38
CA ASN A 801 24.90 35.92 -8.05
C ASN A 801 23.78 36.97 -7.95
N ALA A 802 22.60 36.54 -7.51
CA ALA A 802 21.44 37.41 -7.30
C ALA A 802 21.62 38.49 -6.21
N THR A 803 22.70 38.46 -5.40
CA THR A 803 23.01 39.58 -4.49
C THR A 803 23.87 40.66 -5.15
N ALA A 804 24.52 40.37 -6.28
CA ALA A 804 25.31 41.34 -7.04
C ALA A 804 24.44 42.13 -8.04
N ASP A 805 23.43 41.47 -8.63
CA ASP A 805 22.40 42.11 -9.45
C ASP A 805 20.98 41.66 -9.03
N PRO A 806 20.44 42.23 -7.94
CA PRO A 806 19.10 41.93 -7.44
C PRO A 806 17.99 42.56 -8.30
N THR A 807 18.35 43.41 -9.26
CA THR A 807 17.44 44.07 -10.21
C THR A 807 17.14 43.21 -11.43
N HIS A 808 18.09 42.37 -11.85
CA HIS A 808 17.95 41.45 -12.98
C HIS A 808 17.65 40.00 -12.55
N TYR A 809 18.23 39.55 -11.43
CA TYR A 809 18.07 38.17 -10.94
C TYR A 809 17.47 38.09 -9.53
N LYS A 810 16.52 37.18 -9.34
CA LYS A 810 15.97 36.83 -8.01
C LYS A 810 15.90 35.32 -7.83
N ILE A 811 16.64 34.80 -6.85
CA ILE A 811 16.63 33.36 -6.50
C ILE A 811 15.77 33.15 -5.26
N LEU A 812 14.87 32.18 -5.32
CA LEU A 812 14.12 31.65 -4.19
C LEU A 812 14.47 30.16 -4.02
N VAL A 813 14.61 29.72 -2.78
CA VAL A 813 14.86 28.33 -2.42
C VAL A 813 13.86 27.93 -1.35
N ASP A 814 13.11 26.87 -1.60
CA ASP A 814 12.19 26.25 -0.65
C ASP A 814 12.49 24.76 -0.60
N LYS A 815 13.25 24.34 0.42
CA LYS A 815 13.68 22.96 0.67
C LYS A 815 14.26 22.28 -0.58
N ASN A 816 13.46 21.45 -1.25
CA ASN A 816 13.81 20.64 -2.42
C ASN A 816 13.45 21.30 -3.78
N ILE A 817 13.06 22.58 -3.78
CA ILE A 817 12.73 23.36 -4.97
C ILE A 817 13.58 24.63 -5.01
N THR A 818 14.07 25.01 -6.18
CA THR A 818 14.64 26.34 -6.42
C THR A 818 14.03 27.01 -7.63
N LYS A 819 13.80 28.32 -7.53
CA LYS A 819 13.26 29.17 -8.59
C LYS A 819 14.20 30.34 -8.83
N LEU A 820 14.73 30.45 -10.05
CA LEU A 820 15.46 31.62 -10.54
C LEU A 820 14.52 32.45 -11.40
N THR A 821 14.19 33.66 -10.96
CA THR A 821 13.50 34.65 -11.78
C THR A 821 14.54 35.52 -12.49
N VAL A 822 14.44 35.61 -13.82
CA VAL A 822 15.16 36.60 -14.63
C VAL A 822 14.16 37.68 -15.03
N MET A 823 14.45 38.93 -14.71
CA MET A 823 13.53 40.06 -14.85
C MET A 823 14.00 40.99 -15.98
N ASN A 824 13.08 41.63 -16.70
CA ASN A 824 13.40 42.58 -17.79
C ASN A 824 14.35 41.98 -18.86
N LEU A 825 13.92 40.85 -19.44
CA LEU A 825 14.72 40.04 -20.37
C LEU A 825 15.27 40.83 -21.56
N ASN A 826 16.53 40.59 -21.92
CA ASN A 826 17.16 41.07 -23.15
C ASN A 826 17.59 39.90 -24.06
N GLU A 827 18.07 40.18 -25.27
CA GLU A 827 18.48 39.13 -26.23
C GLU A 827 19.71 38.32 -25.74
N GLU A 828 20.56 38.91 -24.88
CA GLU A 828 21.73 38.25 -24.26
C GLU A 828 21.34 37.34 -23.08
N ASP A 829 20.10 37.40 -22.59
CA ASP A 829 19.54 36.44 -21.62
C ASP A 829 19.14 35.11 -22.26
N SER A 830 19.11 35.03 -23.60
CA SER A 830 18.97 33.77 -24.32
C SER A 830 20.20 32.88 -24.06
N GLY A 831 19.99 31.66 -23.57
CA GLY A 831 21.08 30.74 -23.26
C GLY A 831 20.68 29.57 -22.38
N LYS A 832 21.68 28.79 -21.97
CA LYS A 832 21.49 27.59 -21.15
C LYS A 832 21.76 27.92 -19.69
N TYR A 833 20.76 27.71 -18.84
CA TYR A 833 20.81 27.86 -17.40
C TYR A 833 20.97 26.48 -16.76
N THR A 834 21.77 26.38 -15.69
CA THR A 834 22.02 25.13 -14.98
C THR A 834 21.72 25.31 -13.50
N CYS A 835 20.79 24.53 -12.97
CA CYS A 835 20.54 24.43 -11.53
C CYS A 835 21.34 23.24 -10.98
N SER A 836 22.04 23.46 -9.86
CA SER A 836 22.90 22.48 -9.21
C SER A 836 22.46 22.28 -7.77
N ALA A 837 22.00 21.08 -7.45
CA ALA A 837 21.63 20.65 -6.11
C ALA A 837 22.86 20.08 -5.41
N VAL A 838 23.29 20.69 -4.31
CA VAL A 838 24.53 20.32 -3.61
C VAL A 838 24.24 19.36 -2.46
N PHE A 839 24.94 18.23 -2.43
CA PHE A 839 24.93 17.25 -1.34
C PHE A 839 26.37 17.00 -0.86
N ASP A 840 26.54 16.48 0.37
CA ASP A 840 27.85 16.13 0.95
C ASP A 840 28.63 15.06 0.17
N ILE A 841 27.92 14.31 -0.69
CA ILE A 841 28.48 13.26 -1.55
C ILE A 841 28.96 13.87 -2.88
N LYS A 842 28.05 14.41 -3.68
CA LYS A 842 28.33 14.98 -5.00
C LYS A 842 27.17 15.91 -5.42
N PRO A 843 27.43 17.10 -6.00
CA PRO A 843 26.37 17.91 -6.58
C PRO A 843 25.77 17.24 -7.82
N THR A 844 24.48 17.44 -8.04
CA THR A 844 23.77 16.97 -9.24
C THR A 844 23.10 18.12 -9.96
N GLU A 845 23.23 18.16 -11.29
CA GLU A 845 22.83 19.27 -12.14
C GLU A 845 21.68 18.90 -13.07
N SER A 846 20.81 19.87 -13.35
CA SER A 846 19.89 19.85 -14.50
C SER A 846 20.02 21.14 -15.30
N HIS A 847 19.56 21.09 -16.54
CA HIS A 847 19.69 22.18 -17.50
C HIS A 847 18.33 22.64 -18.00
N LEU A 848 18.19 23.95 -18.17
CA LEU A 848 17.04 24.62 -18.75
C LEU A 848 17.56 25.54 -19.85
N GLU A 849 16.95 25.51 -21.03
CA GLU A 849 17.29 26.45 -22.10
C GLU A 849 16.23 27.56 -22.15
N LEU A 850 16.68 28.82 -22.19
CA LEU A 850 15.85 30.00 -22.33
C LEU A 850 16.14 30.63 -23.70
N LYS A 851 15.09 30.91 -24.47
CA LYS A 851 15.19 31.60 -25.75
C LYS A 851 14.35 32.88 -25.72
N VAL A 852 15.04 34.02 -25.76
CA VAL A 852 14.41 35.33 -25.80
C VAL A 852 14.21 35.75 -27.26
N LEU A 853 13.01 36.19 -27.60
CA LEU A 853 12.65 36.63 -28.96
C LEU A 853 12.28 38.12 -28.96
N SER A 854 12.63 38.83 -30.03
CA SER A 854 12.11 40.17 -30.27
C SER A 854 10.67 40.12 -30.80
N PHE A 855 9.88 41.17 -30.52
CA PHE A 855 8.48 41.28 -30.96
C PHE A 855 8.29 41.26 -32.49
N THR A 856 9.36 41.35 -33.28
CA THR A 856 9.31 41.27 -34.75
C THR A 856 9.42 39.84 -35.28
N GLU A 857 9.91 38.87 -34.49
CA GLU A 857 10.00 37.45 -34.90
C GLU A 857 8.63 36.85 -35.28
N PRO A 858 7.54 37.00 -34.49
CA PRO A 858 6.24 36.44 -34.85
C PRO A 858 5.62 37.08 -36.09
N LEU A 859 6.05 38.30 -36.46
CA LEU A 859 5.54 39.03 -37.62
C LEU A 859 6.16 38.57 -38.94
N LYS A 860 7.36 37.97 -38.93
CA LYS A 860 8.05 37.48 -40.15
C LYS A 860 7.19 36.57 -41.04
N PRO A 861 6.47 35.54 -40.55
CA PRO A 861 5.59 34.73 -41.41
C PRO A 861 4.43 35.53 -42.00
N PHE A 862 3.83 36.48 -41.27
CA PHE A 862 2.77 37.34 -41.80
C PHE A 862 3.28 38.31 -42.86
N ILE A 863 4.50 38.84 -42.69
CA ILE A 863 5.18 39.67 -43.70
C ILE A 863 5.49 38.83 -44.95
N ALA A 864 5.95 37.59 -44.80
CA ALA A 864 6.18 36.68 -45.92
C ALA A 864 4.88 36.37 -46.70
N ILE A 865 3.78 36.06 -46.00
CA ILE A 865 2.46 35.85 -46.61
C ILE A 865 1.97 37.13 -47.31
N ALA A 866 2.16 38.31 -46.71
CA ALA A 866 1.77 39.58 -47.33
C ALA A 866 2.57 39.85 -48.62
N ILE A 867 3.88 39.54 -48.63
CA ILE A 867 4.72 39.63 -49.83
C ILE A 867 4.24 38.64 -50.90
N GLU A 868 3.94 37.39 -50.53
CA GLU A 868 3.45 36.36 -51.45
C GLU A 868 2.10 36.76 -52.08
N VAL A 869 1.17 37.32 -51.29
CA VAL A 869 -0.11 37.86 -51.79
C VAL A 869 0.11 39.03 -52.74
N VAL A 870 1.04 39.95 -52.45
CA VAL A 870 1.36 41.07 -53.35
C VAL A 870 1.97 40.57 -54.67
N VAL A 871 2.86 39.56 -54.63
CA VAL A 871 3.42 38.91 -55.83
C VAL A 871 2.33 38.20 -56.64
N LEU A 872 1.43 37.47 -55.99
CA LEU A 872 0.30 36.79 -56.64
C LEU A 872 -0.63 37.81 -57.34
N VAL A 873 -1.01 38.88 -56.65
CA VAL A 873 -1.89 39.94 -57.19
C VAL A 873 -1.22 40.66 -58.36
N THR A 874 0.07 40.97 -58.27
CA THR A 874 0.80 41.58 -59.40
C THR A 874 0.93 40.64 -60.60
N LEU A 875 1.15 39.33 -60.38
CA LEU A 875 1.11 38.33 -61.46
C LEU A 875 -0.27 38.22 -62.12
N ILE A 876 -1.35 38.23 -61.33
CA ILE A 876 -2.74 38.24 -61.86
C ILE A 876 -3.00 39.49 -62.71
N LEU A 877 -2.60 40.68 -62.23
CA LEU A 877 -2.76 41.94 -62.99
C LEU A 877 -1.94 41.97 -64.29
N LEU A 878 -0.74 41.39 -64.27
CA LEU A 878 0.08 41.23 -65.49
C LEU A 878 -0.55 40.22 -66.46
N TYR A 879 -1.09 39.11 -65.96
CA TYR A 879 -1.81 38.12 -66.77
C TYR A 879 -3.09 38.69 -67.38
N GLU A 880 -3.89 39.46 -66.64
CA GLU A 880 -5.05 40.18 -67.18
C GLU A 880 -4.65 41.17 -68.27
N LYS A 881 -3.56 41.92 -68.07
CA LYS A 881 -3.05 42.89 -69.05
C LYS A 881 -2.56 42.20 -70.31
N TYR A 882 -1.94 41.02 -70.19
CA TYR A 882 -1.54 40.17 -71.30
C TYR A 882 -2.76 39.57 -72.03
N SER A 883 -3.72 39.02 -71.28
CA SER A 883 -4.97 38.43 -71.81
C SER A 883 -5.82 39.46 -72.57
N LYS A 884 -5.96 40.68 -72.04
CA LYS A 884 -6.64 41.80 -72.73
C LYS A 884 -5.92 42.22 -74.01
N LYS A 885 -4.58 42.10 -74.08
CA LYS A 885 -3.79 42.36 -75.29
C LYS A 885 -3.88 41.22 -76.32
N HIS A 886 -4.09 39.97 -75.88
CA HIS A 886 -4.27 38.84 -76.79
C HIS A 886 -5.69 38.71 -77.33
N LYS A 887 -6.71 39.15 -76.57
CA LYS A 887 -8.12 39.18 -77.01
C LYS A 887 -8.43 40.26 -78.06
N SER A 888 -7.51 41.15 -78.39
CA SER A 888 -7.68 42.12 -79.49
C SER A 888 -7.17 41.64 -80.85
N ASP A 889 -6.41 40.53 -80.92
CA ASP A 889 -5.68 40.13 -82.15
C ASP A 889 -6.15 38.80 -82.79
N THR A 890 -7.12 38.07 -82.22
CA THR A 890 -7.63 36.81 -82.81
C THR A 890 -9.14 36.84 -83.10
N GLY A 891 -9.49 37.56 -84.17
CA GLY A 891 -10.86 37.74 -84.63
C GLY A 891 -11.13 37.37 -86.10
N THR A 892 -10.47 36.35 -86.67
CA THR A 892 -10.81 35.78 -88.00
C THR A 892 -10.23 34.38 -88.24
N THR A 893 -11.03 33.47 -88.83
CA THR A 893 -10.65 32.23 -89.59
C THR A 893 -9.81 31.14 -88.87
N GLU A 894 -9.91 29.84 -89.14
CA GLU A 894 -10.93 28.94 -89.73
C GLU A 894 -10.54 27.47 -89.37
N ASN A 895 -11.50 26.53 -89.39
CA ASN A 895 -11.39 25.07 -89.65
C ASN A 895 -10.13 24.25 -89.26
N GLY A 896 -10.32 23.11 -88.54
CA GLY A 896 -9.47 21.91 -88.76
C GLY A 896 -9.16 20.96 -87.57
N LEU A 897 -9.94 19.87 -87.46
CA LEU A 897 -9.54 18.44 -87.27
C LEU A 897 -8.31 17.98 -86.42
N TYR A 898 -8.51 16.81 -85.76
CA TYR A 898 -7.50 15.85 -85.23
C TYR A 898 -6.62 16.30 -84.03
N GLU A 899 -6.13 15.46 -83.10
CA GLU A 899 -6.48 14.12 -82.59
C GLU A 899 -5.71 13.87 -81.26
N ASN A 900 -6.14 12.89 -80.46
CA ASN A 900 -5.39 12.12 -79.45
C ASN A 900 -4.83 12.73 -78.12
N ALA A 901 -5.17 11.97 -77.07
CA ALA A 901 -4.64 11.76 -75.71
C ALA A 901 -3.08 11.68 -75.56
N PRO A 902 -2.51 11.66 -74.32
CA PRO A 902 -3.15 11.41 -73.01
C PRO A 902 -3.17 12.55 -71.99
#